data_AF-A0A817P6Q6-F1
#
_entry.id   AF-A0A817P6Q6-F1
#
_cell.length_a   1.000
_cell.length_b   1.000
_cell.length_c   1.000
_cell.angle_alpha   90.00
_cell.angle_beta   90.00
_cell.angle_gamma   90.00
#
_symmetry.space_group_name_H-M   'P 1'
#
loop_
_entity.id
_entity.type
_entity.pdbx_description
1 polymer ?
#
loop_
_entity_poly.entity_id
_entity_poly.type
_entity_poly.pdbx_seq_one_letter_code
_entity_poly.pdbx_strand_id
1 'polypeptide(L)'
;QLFLVEYVELTEILRLFEISLNLVSEDTLRNIIKQQLIKIPHDTIKSSEFYTLALVNNENFYQIPPKGTALDEQTIFECAGDPMIETSLMNLIELILSPSVIQQAMNIQQITTTYSLIAQGIRDLDSYEVNNLEKLRSFISLVRCLTTLLPFNALDVLKDVCKVNFDATFDSCSSIHLFIIQLQERIKREKSALDETIIHRALVKLELDFLRDWLTDNINSYGEILTLINDSQNDLWFYSAKIFTLIDYTIDLTVTIKENHGDLPSTDEYNKLNQSLDVPQTSTIKIEKLMVNRLHMRFLLSVQEDEIDKQLTDEYSYFTKNVSEIQNVEQLNLAQRISLIAWIKYYAQMYAFALNNQSQEDVLSELDEFLTDEDTPFCSMLKLFIIKQLLQMSKLTFKDLRELYVNRNIFWIKPFFQSSRDQQVANARQNIILPMPLFQCREQYERIQKVFTSTDRGKQLTNIIEECNYSQKLSYAFLCWFIGYYSRFTEPHVAKDSEFIRTIEREFSSDLIKSFTPLGHRFLIDLCSNFSEKSYFRLHSKMASDEIHRRLLALNIVAVFISARSYSTITLLGNFLFNRQRQMPTSYIQHLSSICLPGLTTSNIIASQMMYVRTRVQERLDQDAYFVEYGKFIFQCSEECPWMFFFEECGAPVGKSVCSLCQKAIGAEKYNVLIARDPPQLRIPIPEAFRKIDEYIKKENDATRLGYHTVKDSNESCLGDKPNYLDRAVSFRFIHFLTHGLLHFLHDRNYLTDDDLKHHLKLPTATHFQDHFEKDYDLLCQSSTGHNSCYIWLYKLLNHLVDDQFVVKGQLNANENLFIEQFIRSKSRLNDSILRWTDFSAVQLRYIIDFYEMFEEIAFDQVLRVYIKKELAGEAFNPQERKRIIDAFCRATFEKEKITEKLKSIDIWIAMLKRLIVRILNANISLDVPLQIYLERTDLWNNGINYDDLATFEVEDDILLQHTYVILTGLENKKKAANQSQQPGIEQNVQTVEGQRQIANTWYTQTAKATASTKDISGKKASEKKDHS
;
A
#
# COMPACT_ATOMS: atom_id res chain seq x y z
N GLN A 1 -12.33 -1.82 -60.54
CA GLN A 1 -11.97 -3.15 -60.01
C GLN A 1 -12.91 -3.44 -58.86
N LEU A 2 -13.49 -4.64 -58.80
CA LEU A 2 -14.32 -5.04 -57.67
C LEU A 2 -13.43 -5.15 -56.42
N PHE A 3 -13.82 -4.49 -55.33
CA PHE A 3 -13.26 -4.71 -54.01
C PHE A 3 -13.43 -6.19 -53.64
N LEU A 4 -12.32 -6.91 -53.48
CA LEU A 4 -12.33 -8.28 -52.97
C LEU A 4 -12.22 -8.20 -51.45
N VAL A 5 -13.34 -7.91 -50.78
CA VAL A 5 -13.43 -7.85 -49.32
C VAL A 5 -14.35 -8.97 -48.86
N GLU A 6 -13.97 -9.67 -47.79
CA GLU A 6 -14.82 -10.68 -47.19
C GLU A 6 -16.15 -10.05 -46.71
N TYR A 7 -17.29 -10.66 -47.04
CA TYR A 7 -18.61 -10.08 -46.77
C TYR A 7 -18.86 -9.77 -45.28
N VAL A 8 -18.27 -10.57 -44.37
CA VAL A 8 -18.38 -10.37 -42.93
C VAL A 8 -17.61 -9.13 -42.49
N GLU A 9 -16.35 -8.99 -42.90
CA GLU A 9 -15.54 -7.81 -42.61
C GLU A 9 -16.10 -6.55 -43.26
N LEU A 10 -16.61 -6.62 -44.50
CA LEU A 10 -17.26 -5.50 -45.17
C LEU A 10 -18.46 -4.98 -44.36
N THR A 11 -19.26 -5.88 -43.80
CA THR A 11 -20.41 -5.52 -42.97
C THR A 11 -19.98 -4.80 -41.70
N GLU A 12 -18.93 -5.29 -41.04
CA GLU A 12 -18.39 -4.65 -39.83
C GLU A 12 -17.75 -3.29 -40.16
N ILE A 13 -17.00 -3.17 -41.28
CA ILE A 13 -16.46 -1.89 -41.75
C ILE A 13 -17.59 -0.88 -41.99
N LEU A 14 -18.65 -1.25 -42.71
CA LEU A 14 -19.79 -0.37 -42.94
C LEU A 14 -20.46 0.06 -41.63
N ARG A 15 -20.58 -0.87 -40.67
CA ARG A 15 -21.10 -0.59 -39.34
C ARG A 15 -20.22 0.38 -38.55
N LEU A 16 -18.89 0.30 -38.67
CA LEU A 16 -17.95 1.25 -38.06
C LEU A 16 -18.19 2.68 -38.56
N PHE A 17 -18.38 2.85 -39.87
CA PHE A 17 -18.74 4.14 -40.46
C PHE A 17 -20.12 4.61 -40.02
N GLU A 18 -21.11 3.73 -39.95
CA GLU A 18 -22.45 4.06 -39.43
C GLU A 18 -22.40 4.53 -37.97
N ILE A 19 -21.65 3.84 -37.10
CA ILE A 19 -21.45 4.22 -35.70
C ILE A 19 -20.83 5.61 -35.60
N SER A 20 -19.91 5.96 -36.49
CA SER A 20 -19.24 7.27 -36.50
C SER A 20 -20.17 8.43 -36.86
N LEU A 21 -21.27 8.17 -37.58
CA LEU A 21 -22.27 9.20 -37.92
C LEU A 21 -22.96 9.80 -36.69
N ASN A 22 -22.86 9.14 -35.53
CA ASN A 22 -23.28 9.72 -34.25
C ASN A 22 -22.45 10.95 -33.85
N LEU A 23 -21.22 11.10 -34.36
CA LEU A 23 -20.32 12.21 -34.03
C LEU A 23 -20.02 13.10 -35.24
N VAL A 24 -20.16 12.58 -36.46
CA VAL A 24 -19.71 13.25 -37.69
C VAL A 24 -20.79 13.21 -38.78
N SER A 25 -20.86 14.24 -39.62
CA SER A 25 -21.80 14.25 -40.75
C SER A 25 -21.35 13.32 -41.90
N GLU A 26 -22.32 12.74 -42.60
CA GLU A 26 -22.07 11.89 -43.77
C GLU A 26 -21.28 12.64 -44.87
N ASP A 27 -21.59 13.93 -45.08
CA ASP A 27 -20.90 14.77 -46.05
C ASP A 27 -19.42 14.94 -45.71
N THR A 28 -19.09 15.10 -44.42
CA THR A 28 -17.69 15.21 -43.94
C THR A 28 -16.93 13.91 -44.21
N LEU A 29 -17.49 12.75 -43.84
CA LEU A 29 -16.89 11.44 -44.09
C LEU A 29 -16.67 11.19 -45.58
N ARG A 30 -17.70 11.45 -46.39
CA ARG A 30 -17.63 11.30 -47.85
C ARG A 30 -16.54 12.19 -48.46
N ASN A 31 -16.37 13.40 -47.95
CA ASN A 31 -15.33 14.31 -48.44
C ASN A 31 -13.92 13.80 -48.11
N ILE A 32 -13.70 13.30 -46.88
CA ILE A 32 -12.40 12.75 -46.47
C ILE A 32 -12.04 11.51 -47.28
N ILE A 33 -12.99 10.56 -47.42
CA ILE A 33 -12.77 9.34 -48.23
C ILE A 33 -12.47 9.67 -49.69
N LYS A 34 -13.08 10.72 -50.25
CA LYS A 34 -12.79 11.16 -51.63
C LYS A 34 -11.43 11.85 -51.77
N GLN A 35 -10.98 12.56 -50.74
CA GLN A 35 -9.74 13.33 -50.76
C GLN A 35 -8.51 12.51 -50.37
N GLN A 36 -8.69 11.34 -49.75
CA GLN A 36 -7.59 10.51 -49.28
C GLN A 36 -6.74 9.88 -50.39
N LEU A 37 -7.25 9.73 -51.62
CA LEU A 37 -6.50 9.15 -52.75
C LEU A 37 -6.02 10.23 -53.71
N ILE A 38 -4.70 10.31 -53.91
CA ILE A 38 -4.10 11.18 -54.93
C ILE A 38 -3.34 10.32 -55.94
N LYS A 39 -3.61 10.54 -57.23
CA LYS A 39 -2.84 9.96 -58.34
C LYS A 39 -1.86 11.01 -58.85
N ILE A 40 -0.56 10.83 -58.61
CA ILE A 40 0.45 11.86 -58.94
C ILE A 40 1.49 11.29 -59.92
N PRO A 41 1.84 12.03 -61.00
CA PRO A 41 3.02 11.77 -61.81
C PRO A 41 4.31 12.46 -61.33
N HIS A 42 4.30 13.55 -60.54
CA HIS A 42 5.45 14.05 -59.74
C HIS A 42 5.25 15.38 -58.94
N ASP A 43 4.06 15.96 -58.79
CA ASP A 43 3.92 17.30 -58.14
C ASP A 43 3.62 17.29 -56.62
N THR A 44 4.12 18.35 -55.95
CA THR A 44 4.11 18.64 -54.50
C THR A 44 2.89 18.13 -53.73
N ILE A 45 3.12 17.19 -52.82
CA ILE A 45 2.14 16.76 -51.81
C ILE A 45 1.86 17.92 -50.87
N LYS A 46 0.58 18.29 -50.75
CA LYS A 46 0.13 19.25 -49.75
C LYS A 46 -0.01 18.54 -48.41
N SER A 47 0.46 19.20 -47.35
CA SER A 47 0.24 18.77 -45.98
C SER A 47 -1.28 18.64 -45.70
N SER A 48 -1.70 17.50 -45.18
CA SER A 48 -3.09 17.16 -44.85
C SER A 48 -3.18 16.79 -43.37
N GLU A 49 -4.28 17.09 -42.68
CA GLU A 49 -4.53 16.62 -41.30
C GLU A 49 -4.91 15.12 -41.27
N PHE A 50 -5.02 14.47 -42.42
CA PHE A 50 -5.42 13.08 -42.61
C PHE A 50 -4.35 12.29 -43.38
N TYR A 51 -4.33 10.98 -43.20
CA TYR A 51 -3.53 10.07 -44.01
C TYR A 51 -3.91 10.18 -45.48
N THR A 52 -2.89 10.26 -46.33
CA THR A 52 -3.05 10.39 -47.78
C THR A 52 -2.42 9.19 -48.47
N LEU A 53 -3.23 8.47 -49.23
CA LEU A 53 -2.83 7.37 -50.09
C LEU A 53 -2.41 7.95 -51.46
N ALA A 54 -1.13 7.89 -51.78
CA ALA A 54 -0.60 8.31 -53.07
C ALA A 54 -0.30 7.09 -53.95
N LEU A 55 -0.87 7.05 -55.16
CA LEU A 55 -0.53 6.04 -56.16
C LEU A 55 0.50 6.63 -57.13
N VAL A 56 1.76 6.18 -57.03
CA VAL A 56 2.86 6.66 -57.86
C VAL A 56 3.05 5.70 -59.03
N ASN A 57 3.08 6.24 -60.26
CA ASN A 57 3.27 5.50 -61.51
C ASN A 57 2.30 4.32 -61.77
N ASN A 58 1.18 4.23 -61.03
CA ASN A 58 0.27 3.08 -61.02
C ASN A 58 0.91 1.75 -60.58
N GLU A 59 2.05 1.80 -59.88
CA GLU A 59 2.78 0.59 -59.45
C GLU A 59 2.66 0.38 -57.94
N ASN A 60 3.04 1.38 -57.14
CA ASN A 60 3.08 1.25 -55.68
C ASN A 60 2.17 2.29 -54.99
N PHE A 61 1.53 1.85 -53.91
CA PHE A 61 0.84 2.72 -52.97
C PHE A 61 1.82 3.25 -51.93
N TYR A 62 1.72 4.54 -51.65
CA TYR A 62 2.45 5.22 -50.58
C TYR A 62 1.44 5.79 -49.59
N GLN A 63 1.67 5.59 -48.30
CA GLN A 63 0.85 6.15 -47.24
C GLN A 63 1.61 7.29 -46.58
N ILE A 64 1.07 8.49 -46.72
CA ILE A 64 1.66 9.71 -46.16
C ILE A 64 0.90 10.01 -44.86
N PRO A 65 1.59 10.06 -43.71
CA PRO A 65 0.95 10.35 -42.44
C PRO A 65 0.42 11.79 -42.37
N PRO A 66 -0.48 12.09 -41.42
CA PRO A 66 -0.93 13.46 -41.16
C PRO A 66 0.25 14.42 -41.02
N LYS A 67 0.11 15.59 -41.64
CA LYS A 67 1.08 16.68 -41.76
C LYS A 67 2.34 16.35 -42.56
N GLY A 68 2.50 15.12 -43.04
CA GLY A 68 3.58 14.69 -43.92
C GLY A 68 3.56 15.37 -45.29
N THR A 69 4.73 15.55 -45.89
CA THR A 69 4.89 16.20 -47.21
C THR A 69 5.89 15.49 -48.13
N ALA A 70 6.56 14.44 -47.65
CA ALA A 70 7.60 13.74 -48.39
C ALA A 70 7.14 12.33 -48.82
N LEU A 71 7.64 11.88 -49.97
CA LEU A 71 7.64 10.49 -50.40
C LEU A 71 9.07 9.97 -50.21
N ASP A 72 9.24 9.02 -49.32
CA ASP A 72 10.49 8.29 -49.13
C ASP A 72 10.23 6.76 -49.19
N GLU A 73 11.29 5.96 -49.19
CA GLU A 73 11.17 4.49 -49.19
C GLU A 73 10.46 3.95 -47.93
N GLN A 74 10.41 4.74 -46.84
CA GLN A 74 9.71 4.37 -45.59
C GLN A 74 8.19 4.60 -45.69
N THR A 75 7.73 5.42 -46.65
CA THR A 75 6.29 5.68 -46.90
C THR A 75 5.63 4.68 -47.85
N ILE A 76 6.35 3.66 -48.36
CA ILE A 76 5.73 2.58 -49.14
C ILE A 76 4.69 1.88 -48.24
N PHE A 77 3.46 1.79 -48.72
CA PHE A 77 2.38 1.21 -47.93
C PHE A 77 2.27 -0.29 -48.20
N GLU A 78 2.90 -1.08 -47.35
CA GLU A 78 2.75 -2.53 -47.30
C GLU A 78 1.56 -2.87 -46.41
N CYS A 79 0.42 -3.23 -47.01
CA CYS A 79 -0.78 -3.65 -46.28
C CYS A 79 -1.21 -5.07 -46.67
N ALA A 80 -1.72 -5.82 -45.69
CA ALA A 80 -2.30 -7.14 -45.93
C ALA A 80 -3.70 -7.05 -46.56
N GLY A 81 -4.47 -6.02 -46.21
CA GLY A 81 -5.81 -5.74 -46.72
C GLY A 81 -5.84 -4.79 -47.93
N ASP A 82 -7.02 -4.21 -48.19
CA ASP A 82 -7.17 -3.18 -49.21
C ASP A 82 -6.62 -1.83 -48.70
N PRO A 83 -5.64 -1.22 -49.40
CA PRO A 83 -5.00 0.02 -48.96
C PRO A 83 -5.98 1.19 -48.76
N MET A 84 -7.04 1.24 -49.56
CA MET A 84 -8.06 2.29 -49.47
C MET A 84 -8.89 2.11 -48.21
N ILE A 85 -9.23 0.87 -47.85
CA ILE A 85 -10.01 0.57 -46.65
C ILE A 85 -9.21 0.83 -45.38
N GLU A 86 -7.97 0.36 -45.29
CA GLU A 86 -7.10 0.64 -44.12
C GLU A 86 -6.90 2.14 -43.92
N THR A 87 -6.58 2.86 -45.00
CA THR A 87 -6.45 4.32 -44.95
C THR A 87 -7.77 4.99 -44.53
N SER A 88 -8.92 4.47 -44.97
CA SER A 88 -10.23 4.99 -44.57
C SER A 88 -10.51 4.78 -43.08
N LEU A 89 -10.13 3.61 -42.52
CA LEU A 89 -10.27 3.30 -41.09
C LEU A 89 -9.32 4.15 -40.24
N MET A 90 -8.08 4.37 -40.70
CA MET A 90 -7.14 5.28 -40.03
C MET A 90 -7.65 6.72 -40.05
N ASN A 91 -8.16 7.20 -41.19
CA ASN A 91 -8.74 8.53 -41.31
C ASN A 91 -10.05 8.70 -40.53
N LEU A 92 -10.82 7.63 -40.36
CA LEU A 92 -11.98 7.62 -39.48
C LEU A 92 -11.57 7.94 -38.04
N ILE A 93 -10.49 7.30 -37.55
CA ILE A 93 -9.92 7.58 -36.22
C ILE A 93 -9.45 9.04 -36.12
N GLU A 94 -8.70 9.54 -37.11
CA GLU A 94 -8.25 10.94 -37.11
C GLU A 94 -9.43 11.94 -37.08
N LEU A 95 -10.52 11.60 -37.77
CA LEU A 95 -11.69 12.47 -37.86
C LEU A 95 -12.45 12.54 -36.54
N ILE A 96 -12.77 11.38 -35.94
CA ILE A 96 -13.53 11.34 -34.68
C ILE A 96 -12.73 11.97 -33.53
N LEU A 97 -11.40 11.87 -33.57
CA LEU A 97 -10.49 12.48 -32.59
C LEU A 97 -10.18 13.95 -32.88
N SER A 98 -10.62 14.50 -34.01
CA SER A 98 -10.29 15.86 -34.40
C SER A 98 -10.85 16.88 -33.39
N PRO A 99 -10.13 17.98 -33.11
CA PRO A 99 -10.62 19.04 -32.22
C PRO A 99 -12.00 19.56 -32.63
N SER A 100 -12.26 19.63 -33.94
CA SER A 100 -13.54 20.10 -34.47
C SER A 100 -14.73 19.24 -34.02
N VAL A 101 -14.58 17.91 -34.03
CA VAL A 101 -15.62 16.97 -33.61
C VAL A 101 -15.77 16.97 -32.08
N ILE A 102 -14.66 16.97 -31.34
CA ILE A 102 -14.69 17.00 -29.87
C ILE A 102 -15.33 18.30 -29.34
N GLN A 103 -15.09 19.46 -29.97
CA GLN A 103 -15.73 20.72 -29.57
C GLN A 103 -17.24 20.71 -29.79
N GLN A 104 -17.69 20.07 -30.87
CA GLN A 104 -19.12 19.97 -31.23
C GLN A 104 -19.87 18.93 -30.39
N ALA A 105 -19.17 18.00 -29.74
CA ALA A 105 -19.78 17.00 -28.91
C ALA A 105 -20.54 17.61 -27.71
N MET A 106 -21.76 17.12 -27.48
CA MET A 106 -22.65 17.58 -26.41
C MET A 106 -22.62 16.67 -25.18
N ASN A 107 -22.16 15.42 -25.34
CA ASN A 107 -22.20 14.41 -24.30
C ASN A 107 -20.92 13.55 -24.30
N ILE A 108 -20.23 13.47 -23.16
CA ILE A 108 -19.04 12.64 -23.00
C ILE A 108 -19.32 11.13 -23.06
N GLN A 109 -20.52 10.69 -22.67
CA GLN A 109 -20.95 9.30 -22.79
C GLN A 109 -21.10 8.88 -24.26
N GLN A 110 -21.56 9.79 -25.12
CA GLN A 110 -21.65 9.57 -26.56
C GLN A 110 -20.26 9.40 -27.17
N ILE A 111 -19.29 10.24 -26.79
CA ILE A 111 -17.88 10.08 -27.15
C ILE A 111 -17.36 8.70 -26.70
N THR A 112 -17.51 8.38 -25.41
CA THR A 112 -16.98 7.14 -24.81
C THR A 112 -17.54 5.89 -25.49
N THR A 113 -18.84 5.88 -25.78
CA THR A 113 -19.53 4.75 -26.41
C THR A 113 -19.08 4.60 -27.86
N THR A 114 -19.07 5.69 -28.62
CA THR A 114 -18.67 5.66 -30.04
C THR A 114 -17.21 5.22 -30.19
N TYR A 115 -16.30 5.77 -29.37
CA TYR A 115 -14.89 5.38 -29.41
C TYR A 115 -14.69 3.91 -29.02
N SER A 116 -15.38 3.44 -27.98
CA SER A 116 -15.26 2.04 -27.53
C SER A 116 -15.78 1.06 -28.59
N LEU A 117 -16.89 1.38 -29.26
CA LEU A 117 -17.46 0.54 -30.32
C LEU A 117 -16.55 0.52 -31.56
N ILE A 118 -15.98 1.66 -31.95
CA ILE A 118 -15.05 1.73 -33.08
C ILE A 118 -13.76 0.96 -32.77
N ALA A 119 -13.18 1.16 -31.59
CA ALA A 119 -11.96 0.44 -31.19
C ALA A 119 -12.17 -1.08 -31.11
N GLN A 120 -13.35 -1.51 -30.69
CA GLN A 120 -13.73 -2.92 -30.65
C GLN A 120 -13.89 -3.49 -32.07
N GLY A 121 -14.68 -2.84 -32.92
CA GLY A 121 -14.96 -3.35 -34.28
C GLY A 121 -13.71 -3.37 -35.16
N ILE A 122 -12.80 -2.41 -35.02
CA ILE A 122 -11.50 -2.44 -35.73
C ILE A 122 -10.64 -3.62 -35.27
N ARG A 123 -10.61 -3.92 -33.97
CA ARG A 123 -9.82 -5.04 -33.43
C ARG A 123 -10.35 -6.41 -33.88
N ASP A 124 -11.63 -6.49 -34.23
CA ASP A 124 -12.28 -7.73 -34.67
C ASP A 124 -12.11 -7.95 -36.20
N LEU A 125 -11.36 -7.08 -36.90
CA LEU A 125 -10.96 -7.26 -38.31
C LEU A 125 -9.62 -8.00 -38.38
N ASP A 126 -9.60 -9.17 -39.01
CA ASP A 126 -8.39 -10.01 -39.10
C ASP A 126 -7.51 -9.60 -40.30
N SER A 127 -8.11 -9.05 -41.36
CA SER A 127 -7.40 -8.74 -42.62
C SER A 127 -6.83 -7.32 -42.71
N TYR A 128 -7.01 -6.48 -41.69
CA TYR A 128 -6.71 -5.04 -41.75
C TYR A 128 -5.89 -4.57 -40.55
N GLU A 129 -4.74 -3.93 -40.81
CA GLU A 129 -3.88 -3.37 -39.76
C GLU A 129 -4.08 -1.86 -39.63
N VAL A 130 -4.67 -1.40 -38.51
CA VAL A 130 -4.95 0.02 -38.27
C VAL A 130 -3.97 0.60 -37.25
N ASN A 131 -2.89 1.19 -37.78
CA ASN A 131 -1.73 1.66 -37.01
C ASN A 131 -2.04 2.75 -35.96
N ASN A 132 -3.06 3.59 -36.16
CA ASN A 132 -3.43 4.62 -35.19
C ASN A 132 -4.52 4.19 -34.19
N LEU A 133 -4.77 2.89 -34.03
CA LEU A 133 -5.74 2.37 -33.05
C LEU A 133 -5.35 2.69 -31.59
N GLU A 134 -4.06 2.67 -31.27
CA GLU A 134 -3.57 2.99 -29.91
C GLU A 134 -3.84 4.45 -29.52
N LYS A 135 -3.81 5.37 -30.50
CA LYS A 135 -4.23 6.77 -30.31
C LYS A 135 -5.68 6.85 -29.83
N LEU A 136 -6.59 6.09 -30.45
CA LEU A 136 -7.99 6.01 -30.01
C LEU A 136 -8.13 5.42 -28.59
N ARG A 137 -7.33 4.39 -28.26
CA ARG A 137 -7.31 3.78 -26.92
C ARG A 137 -6.83 4.75 -25.84
N SER A 138 -5.80 5.54 -26.13
CA SER A 138 -5.33 6.61 -25.24
C SER A 138 -6.43 7.65 -24.98
N PHE A 139 -7.16 8.08 -26.02
CA PHE A 139 -8.32 8.95 -25.83
C PHE A 139 -9.42 8.31 -24.98
N ILE A 140 -9.74 7.03 -25.18
CA ILE A 140 -10.71 6.30 -24.35
C ILE A 140 -10.27 6.29 -22.88
N SER A 141 -8.99 6.03 -22.61
CA SER A 141 -8.43 6.02 -21.26
C SER A 141 -8.54 7.39 -20.60
N LEU A 142 -8.21 8.47 -21.32
CA LEU A 142 -8.37 9.85 -20.84
C LEU A 142 -9.83 10.17 -20.53
N VAL A 143 -10.75 9.86 -21.45
CA VAL A 143 -12.19 10.13 -21.29
C VAL A 143 -12.76 9.37 -20.08
N ARG A 144 -12.38 8.10 -19.89
CA ARG A 144 -12.79 7.30 -18.72
C ARG A 144 -12.24 7.88 -17.43
N CYS A 145 -10.97 8.32 -17.42
CA CYS A 145 -10.35 8.96 -16.27
C CYS A 145 -11.09 10.25 -15.90
N LEU A 146 -11.31 11.14 -16.86
CA LEU A 146 -12.04 12.40 -16.65
C LEU A 146 -13.48 12.16 -16.19
N THR A 147 -14.20 11.20 -16.78
CA THR A 147 -15.57 10.87 -16.38
C THR A 147 -15.62 10.36 -14.93
N THR A 148 -14.59 9.63 -14.49
CA THR A 148 -14.47 9.13 -13.12
C THR A 148 -14.15 10.26 -12.13
N LEU A 149 -13.26 11.19 -12.52
CA LEU A 149 -12.79 12.26 -11.63
C LEU A 149 -13.68 13.50 -11.62
N LEU A 150 -14.43 13.76 -12.70
CA LEU A 150 -15.20 14.98 -12.91
C LEU A 150 -16.58 14.67 -13.52
N PRO A 151 -17.49 13.99 -12.80
CA PRO A 151 -18.75 13.52 -13.38
C PRO A 151 -19.62 14.63 -14.00
N PHE A 152 -19.47 15.88 -13.55
CA PHE A 152 -20.24 17.03 -14.05
C PHE A 152 -19.50 17.90 -15.07
N ASN A 153 -18.16 17.95 -15.05
CA ASN A 153 -17.35 18.87 -15.87
C ASN A 153 -16.39 18.13 -16.84
N ALA A 154 -16.45 16.80 -16.92
CA ALA A 154 -15.48 16.01 -17.69
C ALA A 154 -15.41 16.41 -19.18
N LEU A 155 -16.55 16.79 -19.78
CA LEU A 155 -16.60 17.20 -21.19
C LEU A 155 -15.89 18.54 -21.41
N ASP A 156 -16.06 19.51 -20.51
CA ASP A 156 -15.42 20.82 -20.61
C ASP A 156 -13.90 20.69 -20.43
N VAL A 157 -13.48 19.89 -19.45
CA VAL A 157 -12.05 19.60 -19.25
C VAL A 157 -11.47 18.83 -20.42
N LEU A 158 -12.19 17.87 -21.01
CA LEU A 158 -11.75 17.18 -22.24
C LEU A 158 -11.57 18.18 -23.39
N LYS A 159 -12.55 19.06 -23.62
CA LYS A 159 -12.49 20.10 -24.67
C LYS A 159 -11.29 21.02 -24.46
N ASP A 160 -10.99 21.40 -23.23
CA ASP A 160 -9.87 22.29 -22.92
C ASP A 160 -8.51 21.57 -22.98
N VAL A 161 -8.44 20.28 -22.66
CA VAL A 161 -7.24 19.46 -22.89
C VAL A 161 -6.96 19.34 -24.40
N CYS A 162 -7.97 19.06 -25.21
CA CYS A 162 -7.82 18.99 -26.67
C CYS A 162 -7.51 20.34 -27.34
N LYS A 163 -7.93 21.47 -26.77
CA LYS A 163 -7.55 22.83 -27.26
C LYS A 163 -6.06 23.12 -27.13
N VAL A 164 -5.36 22.48 -26.20
CA VAL A 164 -3.90 22.65 -25.99
C VAL A 164 -3.12 21.63 -26.84
N ASN A 165 -3.70 21.16 -27.95
CA ASN A 165 -3.14 20.19 -28.90
C ASN A 165 -2.77 18.83 -28.28
N PHE A 166 -3.61 18.27 -27.40
CA PHE A 166 -3.50 16.85 -27.08
C PHE A 166 -3.92 16.01 -28.29
N ASP A 167 -2.96 15.36 -28.95
CA ASP A 167 -3.16 14.45 -30.08
C ASP A 167 -2.97 12.97 -29.71
N ALA A 168 -2.69 12.67 -28.43
CA ALA A 168 -2.39 11.34 -27.93
C ALA A 168 -1.21 10.62 -28.63
N THR A 169 -0.36 11.37 -29.34
CA THR A 169 0.92 10.88 -29.85
C THR A 169 2.03 11.51 -29.01
N PHE A 170 2.73 10.70 -28.24
CA PHE A 170 3.77 11.17 -27.34
C PHE A 170 5.16 10.80 -27.88
N ASP A 171 6.08 11.77 -27.91
CA ASP A 171 7.44 11.55 -28.40
C ASP A 171 8.32 10.78 -27.39
N SER A 172 7.99 10.82 -26.10
CA SER A 172 8.79 10.21 -25.03
C SER A 172 8.01 9.93 -23.75
N CYS A 173 8.53 9.03 -22.92
CA CYS A 173 8.01 8.77 -21.56
C CYS A 173 7.90 10.05 -20.72
N SER A 174 8.90 10.94 -20.82
CA SER A 174 8.92 12.22 -20.12
C SER A 174 7.77 13.14 -20.53
N SER A 175 7.37 13.10 -21.80
CA SER A 175 6.24 13.89 -22.31
C SER A 175 4.91 13.40 -21.74
N ILE A 176 4.75 12.07 -21.60
CA ILE A 176 3.60 11.46 -20.93
C ILE A 176 3.54 11.90 -19.47
N HIS A 177 4.66 11.80 -18.74
CA HIS A 177 4.73 12.19 -17.34
C HIS A 177 4.39 13.68 -17.13
N LEU A 178 4.95 14.55 -17.98
CA LEU A 178 4.66 15.99 -17.95
C LEU A 178 3.17 16.29 -18.23
N PHE A 179 2.57 15.57 -19.18
CA PHE A 179 1.15 15.69 -19.48
C PHE A 179 0.28 15.34 -18.27
N ILE A 180 0.62 14.26 -17.55
CA ILE A 180 -0.11 13.83 -16.35
C ILE A 180 0.00 14.87 -15.23
N ILE A 181 1.18 15.46 -15.00
CA ILE A 181 1.36 16.55 -14.02
C ILE A 181 0.49 17.75 -14.40
N GLN A 182 0.48 18.16 -15.68
CA GLN A 182 -0.35 19.26 -16.14
C GLN A 182 -1.84 18.96 -16.01
N LEU A 183 -2.26 17.73 -16.27
CA LEU A 183 -3.64 17.27 -16.09
C LEU A 183 -4.04 17.30 -14.61
N GLN A 184 -3.16 16.87 -13.71
CA GLN A 184 -3.38 16.93 -12.26
C GLN A 184 -3.65 18.36 -11.79
N GLU A 185 -2.82 19.31 -12.20
CA GLU A 185 -2.97 20.72 -11.84
C GLU A 185 -4.26 21.33 -12.40
N ARG A 186 -4.69 20.91 -13.60
CA ARG A 186 -5.99 21.30 -14.17
C ARG A 186 -7.16 20.75 -13.34
N ILE A 187 -7.13 19.46 -12.99
CA ILE A 187 -8.18 18.82 -12.18
C ILE A 187 -8.28 19.47 -10.79
N LYS A 188 -7.16 19.84 -10.16
CA LYS A 188 -7.15 20.56 -8.88
C LYS A 188 -7.83 21.93 -8.96
N ARG A 189 -7.66 22.66 -10.07
CA ARG A 189 -8.27 24.00 -10.27
C ARG A 189 -9.79 23.96 -10.35
N GLU A 190 -10.35 22.87 -10.85
CA GLU A 190 -11.79 22.63 -10.96
C GLU A 190 -12.49 22.34 -9.61
N LYS A 191 -11.75 22.35 -8.48
CA LYS A 191 -12.28 22.11 -7.11
C LYS A 191 -13.12 20.82 -7.01
N SER A 192 -12.60 19.69 -7.48
CA SER A 192 -13.30 18.42 -7.34
C SER A 192 -13.55 18.12 -5.84
N ALA A 193 -14.75 17.64 -5.50
CA ALA A 193 -15.11 17.25 -4.13
C ALA A 193 -14.47 15.90 -3.71
N LEU A 194 -13.59 15.34 -4.55
CA LEU A 194 -12.97 14.04 -4.38
C LEU A 194 -11.67 14.17 -3.60
N ASP A 195 -11.36 13.15 -2.81
CA ASP A 195 -10.10 13.02 -2.09
C ASP A 195 -8.90 13.05 -3.05
N GLU A 196 -7.86 13.79 -2.69
CA GLU A 196 -6.58 13.87 -3.42
C GLU A 196 -6.00 12.47 -3.70
N THR A 197 -6.22 11.51 -2.80
CA THR A 197 -5.76 10.13 -2.99
C THR A 197 -6.45 9.42 -4.16
N ILE A 198 -7.74 9.68 -4.40
CA ILE A 198 -8.51 9.10 -5.50
C ILE A 198 -8.05 9.71 -6.82
N ILE A 199 -7.83 11.04 -6.84
CA ILE A 199 -7.31 11.76 -8.00
C ILE A 199 -5.94 11.20 -8.39
N HIS A 200 -5.03 11.08 -7.41
CA HIS A 200 -3.69 10.53 -7.63
C HIS A 200 -3.74 9.11 -8.21
N ARG A 201 -4.52 8.20 -7.62
CA ARG A 201 -4.63 6.81 -8.11
C ARG A 201 -5.18 6.69 -9.53
N ALA A 202 -6.18 7.50 -9.88
CA ALA A 202 -6.74 7.50 -11.23
C ALA A 202 -5.74 8.02 -12.27
N LEU A 203 -4.96 9.04 -11.92
CA LEU A 203 -3.93 9.61 -12.79
C LEU A 203 -2.74 8.67 -12.97
N VAL A 204 -2.28 8.00 -11.91
CA VAL A 204 -1.23 6.97 -12.01
C VAL A 204 -1.67 5.82 -12.93
N LYS A 205 -2.95 5.41 -12.87
CA LYS A 205 -3.49 4.40 -13.78
C LYS A 205 -3.53 4.89 -15.23
N LEU A 206 -3.94 6.15 -15.45
CA LEU A 206 -3.95 6.76 -16.78
C LEU A 206 -2.53 6.85 -17.38
N GLU A 207 -1.56 7.27 -16.57
CA GLU A 207 -0.15 7.35 -16.98
C GLU A 207 0.38 5.99 -17.45
N LEU A 208 0.03 4.91 -16.73
CA LEU A 208 0.43 3.55 -17.11
C LEU A 208 -0.25 3.04 -18.37
N ASP A 209 -1.53 3.39 -18.59
CA ASP A 209 -2.21 3.05 -19.84
C ASP A 209 -1.54 3.79 -21.01
N PHE A 210 -1.16 5.06 -20.87
CA PHE A 210 -0.38 5.78 -21.90
C PHE A 210 1.02 5.21 -22.13
N LEU A 211 1.76 4.88 -21.07
CA LEU A 211 3.09 4.28 -21.19
C LEU A 211 3.04 2.91 -21.87
N ARG A 212 1.99 2.12 -21.60
CA ARG A 212 1.76 0.83 -22.28
C ARG A 212 1.48 1.04 -23.77
N ASP A 213 0.58 1.96 -24.11
CA ASP A 213 0.21 2.22 -25.50
C ASP A 213 1.45 2.72 -26.27
N TRP A 214 2.21 3.67 -25.69
CA TRP A 214 3.47 4.16 -26.25
C TRP A 214 4.55 3.07 -26.43
N LEU A 215 4.67 2.14 -25.47
CA LEU A 215 5.63 1.04 -25.55
C LEU A 215 5.32 0.07 -26.69
N THR A 216 4.06 -0.02 -27.14
CA THR A 216 3.66 -0.88 -28.26
C THR A 216 4.32 -0.44 -29.57
N ASP A 217 4.49 0.87 -29.76
CA ASP A 217 5.16 1.44 -30.94
C ASP A 217 6.67 1.65 -30.70
N ASN A 218 7.11 1.66 -29.44
CA ASN A 218 8.48 1.93 -29.01
C ASN A 218 9.08 0.76 -28.22
N ILE A 219 8.86 -0.46 -28.71
CA ILE A 219 9.16 -1.71 -28.01
C ILE A 219 10.60 -1.77 -27.48
N ASN A 220 11.57 -1.21 -28.22
CA ASN A 220 12.99 -1.18 -27.83
C ASN A 220 13.33 -0.21 -26.68
N SER A 221 12.39 0.65 -26.28
CA SER A 221 12.61 1.74 -25.31
C SER A 221 12.08 1.42 -23.91
N TYR A 222 11.82 0.14 -23.60
CA TYR A 222 11.31 -0.29 -22.28
C TYR A 222 12.20 0.15 -21.10
N GLY A 223 13.51 0.37 -21.32
CA GLY A 223 14.44 0.81 -20.28
C GLY A 223 14.09 2.17 -19.67
N GLU A 224 13.53 3.09 -20.47
CA GLU A 224 13.05 4.39 -19.98
C GLU A 224 11.88 4.22 -19.00
N ILE A 225 10.97 3.30 -19.32
CA ILE A 225 9.79 3.00 -18.49
C ILE A 225 10.20 2.33 -17.19
N LEU A 226 11.16 1.40 -17.24
CA LEU A 226 11.72 0.78 -16.04
C LEU A 226 12.33 1.83 -15.11
N THR A 227 13.09 2.77 -15.67
CA THR A 227 13.68 3.87 -14.90
C THR A 227 12.60 4.71 -14.21
N LEU A 228 11.51 5.04 -14.91
CA LEU A 228 10.39 5.81 -14.36
C LEU A 228 9.61 5.04 -13.27
N ILE A 229 9.41 3.72 -13.41
CA ILE A 229 8.76 2.87 -12.40
C ILE A 229 9.61 2.77 -11.12
N ASN A 230 10.93 2.78 -11.27
CA ASN A 230 11.87 2.66 -10.16
C ASN A 230 12.04 3.95 -9.35
N ASP A 231 11.59 5.10 -9.88
CA ASP A 231 11.67 6.37 -9.17
C ASP A 231 10.93 6.29 -7.82
N SER A 232 11.61 6.72 -6.76
CA SER A 232 11.08 6.80 -5.41
C SER A 232 9.93 7.81 -5.24
N GLN A 233 9.87 8.81 -6.13
CA GLN A 233 8.81 9.82 -6.12
C GLN A 233 7.57 9.38 -6.91
N ASN A 234 7.62 8.22 -7.59
CA ASN A 234 6.55 7.76 -8.46
C ASN A 234 5.88 6.45 -8.01
N ASP A 235 4.56 6.43 -8.17
CA ASP A 235 3.65 5.37 -7.77
C ASP A 235 3.24 4.45 -8.93
N LEU A 236 3.87 4.58 -10.11
CA LEU A 236 3.59 3.75 -11.30
C LEU A 236 3.68 2.24 -11.08
N TRP A 237 4.40 1.81 -10.06
CA TRP A 237 4.51 0.40 -9.71
C TRP A 237 3.18 -0.26 -9.31
N PHE A 238 2.16 0.49 -8.88
CA PHE A 238 0.87 -0.07 -8.47
C PHE A 238 0.12 -0.77 -9.60
N TYR A 239 0.25 -0.31 -10.86
CA TYR A 239 -0.46 -0.90 -12.00
C TYR A 239 0.46 -1.33 -13.16
N SER A 240 1.76 -1.51 -12.90
CA SER A 240 2.79 -1.82 -13.92
C SER A 240 2.74 -3.25 -14.46
N ALA A 241 1.83 -4.10 -13.97
CA ALA A 241 1.74 -5.51 -14.37
C ALA A 241 1.60 -5.73 -15.88
N LYS A 242 0.83 -4.87 -16.57
CA LYS A 242 0.66 -4.95 -18.02
C LYS A 242 1.95 -4.63 -18.77
N ILE A 243 2.68 -3.61 -18.32
CA ILE A 243 3.98 -3.21 -18.90
C ILE A 243 4.98 -4.34 -18.77
N PHE A 244 5.13 -4.93 -17.58
CA PHE A 244 6.04 -6.08 -17.40
C PHE A 244 5.64 -7.28 -18.26
N THR A 245 4.34 -7.47 -18.52
CA THR A 245 3.87 -8.54 -19.43
C THR A 245 4.25 -8.26 -20.88
N LEU A 246 4.18 -6.99 -21.30
CA LEU A 246 4.60 -6.57 -22.64
C LEU A 246 6.11 -6.70 -22.82
N ILE A 247 6.90 -6.30 -21.82
CA ILE A 247 8.36 -6.49 -21.81
C ILE A 247 8.70 -7.98 -21.91
N ASP A 248 8.07 -8.82 -21.10
CA ASP A 248 8.28 -10.26 -21.10
C ASP A 248 7.89 -10.93 -22.42
N TYR A 249 6.81 -10.48 -23.08
CA TYR A 249 6.45 -10.92 -24.44
C TYR A 249 7.42 -10.43 -25.51
N THR A 250 7.97 -9.23 -25.34
CA THR A 250 8.90 -8.62 -26.31
C THR A 250 10.22 -9.38 -26.39
N ILE A 251 10.77 -9.75 -25.23
CA ILE A 251 12.10 -10.36 -25.13
C ILE A 251 12.02 -11.86 -24.81
N ASP A 252 10.83 -12.47 -24.88
CA ASP A 252 10.57 -13.87 -24.56
C ASP A 252 11.21 -14.37 -23.25
N LEU A 253 11.16 -13.53 -22.21
CA LEU A 253 11.91 -13.74 -20.97
C LEU A 253 11.45 -15.02 -20.26
N THR A 254 10.14 -15.19 -20.07
CA THR A 254 9.57 -16.38 -19.41
C THR A 254 9.90 -17.66 -20.17
N VAL A 255 9.75 -17.66 -21.50
CA VAL A 255 9.99 -18.85 -22.32
C VAL A 255 11.47 -19.24 -22.22
N THR A 256 12.37 -18.28 -22.41
CA THR A 256 13.82 -18.51 -22.37
C THR A 256 14.28 -19.01 -21.00
N ILE A 257 13.79 -18.42 -19.90
CA ILE A 257 14.16 -18.87 -18.55
C ILE A 257 13.68 -20.30 -18.30
N LYS A 258 12.48 -20.66 -18.79
CA LYS A 258 11.94 -22.01 -18.62
C LYS A 258 12.75 -23.04 -19.42
N GLU A 259 13.07 -22.75 -20.67
CA GLU A 259 13.82 -23.65 -21.56
C GLU A 259 15.29 -23.82 -21.13
N ASN A 260 15.88 -22.81 -20.48
CA ASN A 260 17.26 -22.84 -20.01
C ASN A 260 17.38 -23.07 -18.49
N HIS A 261 16.31 -23.56 -17.86
CA HIS A 261 16.27 -23.92 -16.43
C HIS A 261 16.83 -22.84 -15.50
N GLY A 262 16.41 -21.57 -15.66
CA GLY A 262 16.86 -20.47 -14.81
C GLY A 262 18.04 -19.67 -15.35
N ASP A 263 18.82 -20.22 -16.30
CA ASP A 263 19.92 -19.52 -16.94
C ASP A 263 19.41 -18.55 -18.01
N LEU A 264 20.11 -17.43 -18.18
CA LEU A 264 19.77 -16.40 -19.16
C LEU A 264 20.94 -16.23 -20.13
N PRO A 265 20.77 -16.57 -21.43
CA PRO A 265 21.85 -16.51 -22.40
C PRO A 265 22.29 -15.06 -22.63
N SER A 266 23.57 -14.88 -22.96
CA SER A 266 24.13 -13.56 -23.28
C SER A 266 23.77 -13.13 -24.71
N THR A 267 22.51 -12.73 -24.92
CA THR A 267 22.02 -12.13 -26.18
C THR A 267 22.00 -10.60 -26.09
N ASP A 268 21.94 -9.92 -27.24
CA ASP A 268 21.88 -8.45 -27.28
C ASP A 268 20.65 -7.88 -26.54
N GLU A 269 19.53 -8.59 -26.54
CA GLU A 269 18.29 -8.20 -25.86
C GLU A 269 18.43 -8.28 -24.32
N TYR A 270 18.99 -9.37 -23.80
CA TYR A 270 19.22 -9.53 -22.37
C TYR A 270 20.35 -8.64 -21.86
N ASN A 271 21.34 -8.34 -22.70
CA ASN A 271 22.36 -7.33 -22.41
C ASN A 271 21.74 -5.93 -22.31
N LYS A 272 20.82 -5.55 -23.21
CA LYS A 272 20.06 -4.29 -23.12
C LYS A 272 19.18 -4.23 -21.88
N LEU A 273 18.55 -5.34 -21.50
CA LEU A 273 17.79 -5.43 -20.23
C LEU A 273 18.71 -5.20 -19.03
N ASN A 274 19.87 -5.85 -18.99
CA ASN A 274 20.85 -5.64 -17.92
C ASN A 274 21.32 -4.18 -17.85
N GLN A 275 21.63 -3.55 -18.98
CA GLN A 275 22.00 -2.13 -19.04
C GLN A 275 20.88 -1.22 -18.52
N SER A 276 19.62 -1.53 -18.85
CA SER A 276 18.45 -0.78 -18.37
C SER A 276 18.20 -0.96 -16.87
N LEU A 277 18.69 -2.04 -16.29
CA LEU A 277 18.55 -2.40 -14.89
C LEU A 277 19.75 -1.95 -14.03
N ASP A 278 20.89 -1.64 -14.63
CA ASP A 278 22.14 -1.24 -13.95
C ASP A 278 22.28 0.29 -13.84
N VAL A 279 21.24 0.96 -13.34
CA VAL A 279 21.24 2.43 -13.16
C VAL A 279 21.86 2.77 -11.79
N PRO A 280 23.02 3.47 -11.72
CA PRO A 280 23.83 3.60 -10.49
C PRO A 280 23.21 4.38 -9.31
N GLN A 281 22.03 4.98 -9.46
CA GLN A 281 21.48 5.96 -8.52
C GLN A 281 20.16 5.53 -7.86
N THR A 282 19.61 4.35 -8.17
CA THR A 282 18.25 3.97 -7.73
C THR A 282 18.23 2.54 -7.17
N SER A 283 17.52 2.28 -6.06
CA SER A 283 17.38 0.92 -5.51
C SER A 283 16.48 0.05 -6.39
N THR A 284 17.06 -0.66 -7.36
CA THR A 284 16.37 -1.55 -8.33
C THR A 284 15.69 -2.78 -7.71
N ILE A 285 15.77 -2.93 -6.38
CA ILE A 285 15.08 -3.92 -5.55
C ILE A 285 13.56 -3.95 -5.85
N LYS A 286 12.96 -2.81 -6.18
CA LYS A 286 11.52 -2.70 -6.48
C LYS A 286 11.17 -3.40 -7.79
N ILE A 287 11.92 -3.14 -8.86
CA ILE A 287 11.75 -3.80 -10.16
C ILE A 287 12.01 -5.29 -10.03
N GLU A 288 13.12 -5.66 -9.38
CA GLU A 288 13.50 -7.06 -9.16
C GLU A 288 12.33 -7.85 -8.55
N LYS A 289 11.74 -7.35 -7.47
CA LYS A 289 10.58 -8.00 -6.81
C LYS A 289 9.37 -8.15 -7.74
N LEU A 290 9.05 -7.11 -8.52
CA LEU A 290 7.90 -7.12 -9.42
C LEU A 290 8.10 -8.13 -10.56
N MET A 291 9.28 -8.13 -11.19
CA MET A 291 9.62 -9.05 -12.26
C MET A 291 9.69 -10.51 -11.77
N VAL A 292 10.38 -10.77 -10.65
CA VAL A 292 10.46 -12.11 -10.05
C VAL A 292 9.06 -12.67 -9.76
N ASN A 293 8.19 -11.86 -9.15
CA ASN A 293 6.83 -12.32 -8.85
C ASN A 293 6.02 -12.57 -10.12
N ARG A 294 6.18 -11.75 -11.15
CA ARG A 294 5.46 -11.91 -12.42
C ARG A 294 5.89 -13.18 -13.16
N LEU A 295 7.20 -13.37 -13.31
CA LEU A 295 7.78 -14.56 -13.94
C LEU A 295 7.37 -15.82 -13.19
N HIS A 296 7.50 -15.81 -11.85
CA HIS A 296 7.05 -16.91 -11.01
C HIS A 296 5.56 -17.26 -11.21
N MET A 297 4.68 -16.26 -11.27
CA MET A 297 3.25 -16.51 -11.54
C MET A 297 3.02 -17.10 -12.94
N ARG A 298 3.76 -16.65 -13.97
CA ARG A 298 3.64 -17.20 -15.32
C ARG A 298 4.14 -18.64 -15.38
N PHE A 299 5.22 -18.98 -14.68
CA PHE A 299 5.68 -20.36 -14.57
C PHE A 299 4.59 -21.26 -13.97
N LEU A 300 3.98 -20.84 -12.85
CA LEU A 300 2.91 -21.60 -12.20
C LEU A 300 1.68 -21.81 -13.09
N LEU A 301 1.28 -20.81 -13.88
CA LEU A 301 0.15 -20.94 -14.82
C LEU A 301 0.43 -21.92 -15.98
N SER A 302 1.70 -22.28 -16.20
CA SER A 302 2.12 -23.20 -17.26
C SER A 302 2.33 -24.64 -16.79
N VAL A 303 2.10 -24.95 -15.51
CA VAL A 303 2.31 -26.28 -14.93
C VAL A 303 1.07 -27.14 -15.15
N GLN A 304 1.29 -28.40 -15.55
CA GLN A 304 0.28 -29.44 -15.46
C GLN A 304 0.56 -30.30 -14.21
N GLU A 305 -0.44 -30.51 -13.35
CA GLU A 305 -0.26 -31.22 -12.07
C GLU A 305 0.33 -32.63 -12.26
N ASP A 306 -0.07 -33.31 -13.34
CA ASP A 306 0.37 -34.67 -13.68
C ASP A 306 1.86 -34.75 -14.10
N GLU A 307 2.53 -33.61 -14.36
CA GLU A 307 3.93 -33.56 -14.79
C GLU A 307 4.89 -33.13 -13.68
N ILE A 308 4.40 -32.77 -12.50
CA ILE A 308 5.21 -32.16 -11.43
C ILE A 308 6.31 -33.11 -10.95
N ASP A 309 5.97 -34.37 -10.69
CA ASP A 309 6.91 -35.39 -10.21
C ASP A 309 8.03 -35.65 -11.24
N LYS A 310 7.67 -35.69 -12.52
CA LYS A 310 8.62 -35.83 -13.63
C LYS A 310 9.53 -34.60 -13.76
N GLN A 311 8.96 -33.39 -13.70
CA GLN A 311 9.74 -32.15 -13.80
C GLN A 311 10.70 -31.98 -12.61
N LEU A 312 10.29 -32.34 -11.39
CA LEU A 312 11.19 -32.36 -10.23
C LEU A 312 12.39 -33.27 -10.49
N THR A 313 12.15 -34.46 -11.04
CA THR A 313 13.22 -35.42 -11.34
C THR A 313 14.15 -34.92 -12.45
N ASP A 314 13.59 -34.47 -13.57
CA ASP A 314 14.34 -34.03 -14.75
C ASP A 314 15.18 -32.76 -14.45
N GLU A 315 14.67 -31.86 -13.59
CA GLU A 315 15.28 -30.55 -13.33
C GLU A 315 16.15 -30.48 -12.05
N TYR A 316 16.25 -31.56 -11.27
CA TYR A 316 16.96 -31.56 -9.98
C TYR A 316 18.43 -31.13 -10.08
N SER A 317 19.14 -31.60 -11.11
CA SER A 317 20.55 -31.23 -11.33
C SER A 317 20.73 -29.73 -11.59
N TYR A 318 19.78 -29.08 -12.25
CA TYR A 318 19.78 -27.64 -12.47
C TYR A 318 19.44 -26.88 -11.20
N PHE A 319 18.52 -27.41 -10.37
CA PHE A 319 18.19 -26.80 -9.09
C PHE A 319 19.39 -26.69 -8.15
N THR A 320 20.14 -27.78 -7.96
CA THR A 320 21.33 -27.77 -7.11
C THR A 320 22.38 -26.78 -7.63
N LYS A 321 22.66 -26.79 -8.94
CA LYS A 321 23.56 -25.83 -9.59
C LYS A 321 23.12 -24.38 -9.36
N ASN A 322 21.86 -24.06 -9.62
CA ASN A 322 21.32 -22.70 -9.53
C ASN A 322 21.33 -22.16 -8.09
N VAL A 323 21.07 -23.02 -7.10
CA VAL A 323 21.16 -22.66 -5.67
C VAL A 323 22.61 -22.38 -5.26
N SER A 324 23.61 -23.07 -5.81
CA SER A 324 25.02 -22.73 -5.59
C SER A 324 25.42 -21.44 -6.31
N GLU A 325 24.92 -21.23 -7.53
CA GLU A 325 25.25 -20.06 -8.36
C GLU A 325 24.72 -18.76 -7.75
N ILE A 326 23.47 -18.75 -7.25
CA ILE A 326 22.87 -17.56 -6.65
C ILE A 326 23.53 -17.12 -5.33
N GLN A 327 24.28 -18.00 -4.67
CA GLN A 327 25.05 -17.63 -3.47
C GLN A 327 26.23 -16.70 -3.80
N ASN A 328 26.70 -16.66 -5.05
CA ASN A 328 27.76 -15.78 -5.53
C ASN A 328 27.20 -14.47 -6.12
N VAL A 329 26.35 -13.77 -5.33
CA VAL A 329 25.56 -12.59 -5.76
C VAL A 329 26.40 -11.48 -6.41
N GLU A 330 27.67 -11.33 -6.01
CA GLU A 330 28.56 -10.27 -6.52
C GLU A 330 28.97 -10.46 -7.99
N GLN A 331 28.78 -11.65 -8.56
CA GLN A 331 29.16 -11.96 -9.94
C GLN A 331 27.98 -11.99 -10.92
N LEU A 332 26.75 -11.82 -10.43
CA LEU A 332 25.53 -11.95 -11.23
C LEU A 332 24.98 -10.59 -11.64
N ASN A 333 24.68 -10.44 -12.94
CA ASN A 333 23.93 -9.29 -13.42
C ASN A 333 22.47 -9.34 -12.93
N LEU A 334 21.80 -8.18 -12.89
CA LEU A 334 20.46 -8.11 -12.28
C LEU A 334 19.41 -8.98 -12.98
N ALA A 335 19.42 -9.05 -14.32
CA ALA A 335 18.47 -9.90 -15.05
C ALA A 335 18.73 -11.39 -14.80
N GLN A 336 19.99 -11.81 -14.68
CA GLN A 336 20.36 -13.18 -14.32
C GLN A 336 19.88 -13.51 -12.91
N ARG A 337 20.07 -12.59 -11.96
CA ARG A 337 19.56 -12.73 -10.60
C ARG A 337 18.04 -12.86 -10.55
N ILE A 338 17.30 -12.01 -11.28
CA ILE A 338 15.83 -12.08 -11.40
C ILE A 338 15.40 -13.46 -11.94
N SER A 339 16.08 -13.94 -12.97
CA SER A 339 15.79 -15.22 -13.64
C SER A 339 16.00 -16.40 -12.70
N LEU A 340 17.17 -16.48 -12.06
CA LEU A 340 17.52 -17.52 -11.10
C LEU A 340 16.57 -17.53 -9.90
N ILE A 341 16.25 -16.37 -9.31
CA ILE A 341 15.29 -16.30 -8.19
C ILE A 341 13.91 -16.80 -8.63
N ALA A 342 13.41 -16.33 -9.78
CA ALA A 342 12.08 -16.71 -10.25
C ALA A 342 11.97 -18.21 -10.50
N TRP A 343 12.98 -18.82 -11.11
CA TRP A 343 13.03 -20.24 -11.42
C TRP A 343 13.24 -21.11 -10.17
N ILE A 344 14.17 -20.75 -9.26
CA ILE A 344 14.37 -21.47 -7.99
C ILE A 344 13.08 -21.45 -7.15
N LYS A 345 12.41 -20.30 -7.10
CA LYS A 345 11.14 -20.14 -6.37
C LYS A 345 10.04 -21.02 -6.97
N TYR A 346 9.99 -21.12 -8.30
CA TYR A 346 9.10 -22.00 -9.03
C TYR A 346 9.35 -23.49 -8.67
N TYR A 347 10.60 -23.93 -8.78
CA TYR A 347 11.00 -25.31 -8.46
C TYR A 347 10.72 -25.66 -6.99
N ALA A 348 11.02 -24.75 -6.05
CA ALA A 348 10.73 -24.96 -4.63
C ALA A 348 9.22 -25.04 -4.33
N GLN A 349 8.38 -24.35 -5.11
CA GLN A 349 6.93 -24.47 -4.97
C GLN A 349 6.41 -25.81 -5.50
N MET A 350 6.99 -26.33 -6.60
CA MET A 350 6.70 -27.69 -7.07
C MET A 350 7.08 -28.75 -6.01
N TYR A 351 8.25 -28.60 -5.39
CA TYR A 351 8.67 -29.47 -4.30
C TYR A 351 7.71 -29.41 -3.11
N ALA A 352 7.28 -28.21 -2.72
CA ALA A 352 6.29 -28.04 -1.66
C ALA A 352 4.96 -28.73 -2.01
N PHE A 353 4.52 -28.65 -3.28
CA PHE A 353 3.30 -29.32 -3.74
C PHE A 353 3.42 -30.85 -3.66
N ALA A 354 4.53 -31.41 -4.14
CA ALA A 354 4.81 -32.84 -4.05
C ALA A 354 4.86 -33.33 -2.59
N LEU A 355 5.50 -32.56 -1.70
CA LEU A 355 5.52 -32.83 -0.25
C LEU A 355 4.13 -32.80 0.40
N ASN A 356 3.27 -31.86 -0.02
CA ASN A 356 1.91 -31.74 0.48
C ASN A 356 1.07 -32.96 0.06
N ASN A 357 1.24 -33.42 -1.18
CA ASN A 357 0.49 -34.53 -1.76
C ASN A 357 1.08 -35.92 -1.47
N GLN A 358 2.14 -36.00 -0.65
CA GLN A 358 2.78 -37.27 -0.27
C GLN A 358 3.31 -38.08 -1.46
N SER A 359 3.85 -37.39 -2.47
CA SER A 359 4.55 -38.04 -3.58
C SER A 359 5.67 -38.95 -3.03
N GLN A 360 5.93 -40.06 -3.73
CA GLN A 360 6.89 -41.10 -3.32
C GLN A 360 8.13 -41.13 -4.21
N GLU A 361 8.35 -40.10 -5.02
CA GLU A 361 9.48 -40.04 -5.94
C GLU A 361 10.83 -39.97 -5.19
N ASP A 362 11.85 -40.65 -5.74
CA ASP A 362 13.19 -40.73 -5.16
C ASP A 362 13.83 -39.34 -5.02
N VAL A 363 13.54 -38.42 -5.97
CA VAL A 363 14.03 -37.03 -5.97
C VAL A 363 13.66 -36.26 -4.70
N LEU A 364 12.57 -36.61 -4.02
CA LEU A 364 12.18 -35.95 -2.76
C LEU A 364 13.14 -36.27 -1.62
N SER A 365 13.74 -37.47 -1.63
CA SER A 365 14.78 -37.86 -0.67
C SER A 365 16.09 -37.13 -0.95
N GLU A 366 16.45 -36.98 -2.22
CA GLU A 366 17.63 -36.21 -2.64
C GLU A 366 17.49 -34.73 -2.28
N LEU A 367 16.29 -34.15 -2.48
CA LEU A 367 15.98 -32.79 -2.04
C LEU A 367 15.99 -32.64 -0.52
N ASP A 368 15.55 -33.66 0.23
CA ASP A 368 15.63 -33.65 1.69
C ASP A 368 17.08 -33.67 2.19
N GLU A 369 17.94 -34.48 1.57
CA GLU A 369 19.38 -34.53 1.83
C GLU A 369 20.05 -33.18 1.50
N PHE A 370 19.84 -32.66 0.29
CA PHE A 370 20.40 -31.38 -0.14
C PHE A 370 20.01 -30.22 0.79
N LEU A 371 18.72 -30.11 1.15
CA LEU A 371 18.26 -29.09 2.08
C LEU A 371 18.75 -29.36 3.51
N THR A 372 19.05 -30.60 3.90
CA THR A 372 19.61 -30.88 5.24
C THR A 372 21.06 -30.43 5.33
N ASP A 373 21.85 -30.66 4.29
CA ASP A 373 23.29 -30.41 4.28
C ASP A 373 23.66 -28.93 4.04
N GLU A 374 22.84 -28.19 3.29
CA GLU A 374 23.08 -26.78 2.97
C GLU A 374 22.55 -25.82 4.05
N ASP A 375 23.45 -25.15 4.78
CA ASP A 375 23.13 -24.19 5.86
C ASP A 375 23.38 -22.72 5.48
N THR A 376 23.30 -22.39 4.19
CA THR A 376 23.50 -21.00 3.75
C THR A 376 22.30 -20.11 4.10
N PRO A 377 22.49 -18.79 4.25
CA PRO A 377 21.38 -17.85 4.47
C PRO A 377 20.30 -17.92 3.37
N PHE A 378 20.71 -18.15 2.12
CA PHE A 378 19.78 -18.33 1.01
C PHE A 378 18.98 -19.64 1.15
N CYS A 379 19.65 -20.75 1.47
CA CYS A 379 18.97 -22.03 1.71
C CYS A 379 17.98 -21.94 2.89
N SER A 380 18.33 -21.21 3.96
CA SER A 380 17.42 -20.90 5.06
C SER A 380 16.17 -20.13 4.61
N MET A 381 16.32 -19.14 3.74
CA MET A 381 15.18 -18.41 3.15
C MET A 381 14.32 -19.32 2.27
N LEU A 382 14.95 -20.23 1.51
CA LEU A 382 14.26 -21.20 0.67
C LEU A 382 13.43 -22.19 1.50
N LYS A 383 13.98 -22.71 2.59
CA LYS A 383 13.28 -23.55 3.57
C LYS A 383 12.04 -22.85 4.14
N LEU A 384 12.17 -21.58 4.53
CA LEU A 384 11.04 -20.77 5.00
C LEU A 384 9.99 -20.53 3.90
N PHE A 385 10.42 -20.31 2.66
CA PHE A 385 9.52 -20.21 1.52
C PHE A 385 8.73 -21.50 1.31
N ILE A 386 9.38 -22.67 1.36
CA ILE A 386 8.73 -24.00 1.24
C ILE A 386 7.71 -24.19 2.36
N ILE A 387 8.07 -23.91 3.63
CA ILE A 387 7.13 -23.99 4.76
C ILE A 387 5.92 -23.08 4.53
N LYS A 388 6.14 -21.86 4.04
CA LYS A 388 5.05 -20.93 3.72
C LYS A 388 4.13 -21.51 2.64
N GLN A 389 4.68 -22.10 1.57
CA GLN A 389 3.87 -22.74 0.54
C GLN A 389 3.08 -23.91 1.12
N LEU A 390 3.69 -24.76 1.95
CA LEU A 390 3.01 -25.86 2.61
C LEU A 390 1.82 -25.39 3.45
N LEU A 391 1.98 -24.32 4.24
CA LEU A 391 0.85 -23.72 4.98
C LEU A 391 -0.25 -23.21 4.05
N GLN A 392 0.13 -22.60 2.93
CA GLN A 392 -0.81 -22.05 1.96
C GLN A 392 -1.61 -23.16 1.25
N MET A 393 -0.95 -24.25 0.85
CA MET A 393 -1.58 -25.38 0.13
C MET A 393 -2.40 -26.26 1.08
N SER A 394 -1.88 -26.55 2.27
CA SER A 394 -2.54 -27.42 3.25
C SER A 394 -3.67 -26.74 4.02
N LYS A 395 -3.72 -25.40 4.01
CA LYS A 395 -4.63 -24.58 4.83
C LYS A 395 -4.52 -24.85 6.34
N LEU A 396 -3.37 -25.34 6.79
CA LEU A 396 -3.10 -25.66 8.19
C LEU A 396 -2.49 -24.47 8.93
N THR A 397 -2.70 -24.41 10.25
CA THR A 397 -1.88 -23.52 11.08
C THR A 397 -0.46 -24.06 11.19
N PHE A 398 0.51 -23.21 11.56
CA PHE A 398 1.88 -23.67 11.79
C PHE A 398 1.97 -24.77 12.85
N LYS A 399 1.08 -24.75 13.85
CA LYS A 399 0.99 -25.79 14.88
C LYS A 399 0.51 -27.12 14.31
N ASP A 400 -0.52 -27.09 13.48
CA ASP A 400 -1.09 -28.31 12.88
C ASP A 400 -0.13 -28.89 11.84
N LEU A 401 0.54 -28.04 11.05
CA LEU A 401 1.61 -28.46 10.14
C LEU A 401 2.74 -29.14 10.89
N ARG A 402 3.14 -28.58 12.04
CA ARG A 402 4.15 -29.18 12.93
C ARG A 402 3.71 -30.58 13.37
N GLU A 403 2.49 -30.75 13.86
CA GLU A 403 1.98 -32.06 14.29
C GLU A 403 1.96 -33.08 13.14
N LEU A 404 1.60 -32.63 11.93
CA LEU A 404 1.55 -33.47 10.73
C LEU A 404 2.93 -33.92 10.22
N TYR A 405 3.93 -33.04 10.29
CA TYR A 405 5.29 -33.33 9.80
C TYR A 405 6.24 -33.85 10.89
N VAL A 406 5.89 -33.78 12.18
CA VAL A 406 6.72 -34.31 13.28
C VAL A 406 7.01 -35.81 13.14
N ASN A 407 6.07 -36.56 12.58
CA ASN A 407 6.18 -38.01 12.38
C ASN A 407 6.62 -38.40 10.96
N ARG A 408 6.82 -37.44 10.05
CA ARG A 408 7.30 -37.71 8.69
C ARG A 408 8.82 -37.82 8.66
N ASN A 409 9.34 -38.66 7.78
CA ASN A 409 10.78 -38.84 7.53
C ASN A 409 11.33 -37.74 6.62
N ILE A 410 11.19 -36.47 7.02
CA ILE A 410 11.79 -35.32 6.34
C ILE A 410 12.73 -34.67 7.33
N PHE A 411 14.03 -34.66 7.06
CA PHE A 411 15.07 -34.26 8.01
C PHE A 411 15.27 -32.74 8.09
N TRP A 412 15.31 -32.03 6.96
CA TRP A 412 15.60 -30.58 6.97
C TRP A 412 14.53 -29.76 7.70
N ILE A 413 13.30 -30.29 7.76
CA ILE A 413 12.15 -29.61 8.37
C ILE A 413 12.07 -29.82 9.89
N LYS A 414 12.68 -30.90 10.41
CA LYS A 414 12.65 -31.27 11.84
C LYS A 414 13.21 -30.18 12.77
N PRO A 415 14.32 -29.47 12.46
CA PRO A 415 14.80 -28.36 13.29
C PRO A 415 13.76 -27.26 13.54
N PHE A 416 12.82 -27.05 12.60
CA PHE A 416 11.73 -26.08 12.76
C PHE A 416 10.59 -26.59 13.67
N PHE A 417 10.50 -27.91 13.88
CA PHE A 417 9.36 -28.58 14.51
C PHE A 417 9.69 -29.36 15.78
N GLN A 418 10.92 -29.83 15.96
CA GLN A 418 11.38 -30.57 17.13
C GLN A 418 12.22 -29.63 17.99
N SER A 419 11.64 -29.15 19.10
CA SER A 419 12.37 -28.33 20.07
C SER A 419 12.91 -29.25 21.16
N SER A 420 14.24 -29.35 21.31
CA SER A 420 14.82 -29.95 22.51
C SER A 420 14.47 -29.11 23.75
N ARG A 421 14.51 -29.70 24.94
CA ARG A 421 14.17 -29.01 26.21
C ARG A 421 15.08 -27.80 26.49
N ASP A 422 16.33 -27.86 26.03
CA ASP A 422 17.30 -26.75 26.12
C ASP A 422 17.04 -25.68 25.05
N GLN A 423 16.52 -26.06 23.87
CA GLN A 423 15.99 -25.12 22.88
C GLN A 423 14.65 -24.51 23.28
N GLN A 424 13.84 -25.13 24.14
CA GLN A 424 12.63 -24.49 24.65
C GLN A 424 12.98 -23.28 25.53
N VAL A 425 14.00 -23.39 26.39
CA VAL A 425 14.50 -22.27 27.19
C VAL A 425 15.18 -21.20 26.31
N ALA A 426 15.82 -21.59 25.20
CA ALA A 426 16.34 -20.65 24.20
C ALA A 426 15.24 -20.02 23.33
N ASN A 427 14.16 -20.75 23.03
CA ASN A 427 12.99 -20.30 22.29
C ASN A 427 12.08 -19.43 23.17
N ALA A 428 12.08 -19.61 24.49
CA ALA A 428 11.48 -18.68 25.44
C ALA A 428 12.14 -17.30 25.36
N ARG A 429 13.48 -17.27 25.21
CA ARG A 429 14.23 -16.04 24.91
C ARG A 429 13.91 -15.47 23.52
N GLN A 430 13.41 -16.28 22.58
CA GLN A 430 13.01 -15.86 21.21
C GLN A 430 11.51 -15.54 21.05
N ASN A 431 10.63 -16.03 21.93
CA ASN A 431 9.17 -15.83 21.87
C ASN A 431 8.71 -14.50 22.45
N ILE A 432 9.64 -13.69 22.96
CA ILE A 432 9.40 -12.28 23.22
C ILE A 432 9.93 -11.49 22.04
N ILE A 433 8.97 -10.99 21.26
CA ILE A 433 9.17 -10.20 20.06
C ILE A 433 9.74 -8.84 20.49
N LEU A 434 11.04 -8.79 20.78
CA LEU A 434 11.83 -7.74 20.13
C LEU A 434 11.81 -8.17 18.67
N PRO A 435 11.16 -7.43 17.76
CA PRO A 435 11.23 -7.76 16.35
C PRO A 435 12.69 -7.54 15.94
N MET A 436 13.56 -8.52 16.15
CA MET A 436 15.01 -8.42 15.99
C MET A 436 15.42 -7.94 14.58
N PRO A 437 14.70 -8.32 13.50
CA PRO A 437 14.92 -7.71 12.18
C PRO A 437 14.61 -6.21 12.09
N LEU A 438 13.76 -5.68 12.98
CA LEU A 438 13.37 -4.27 13.10
C LEU A 438 14.04 -3.55 14.29
N PHE A 439 14.89 -4.25 15.05
CA PHE A 439 15.59 -3.70 16.21
C PHE A 439 16.83 -2.96 15.76
N GLN A 440 16.82 -1.63 15.89
CA GLN A 440 17.89 -0.77 15.36
C GLN A 440 19.23 -0.96 16.06
N CYS A 441 19.24 -1.42 17.31
CA CYS A 441 20.45 -1.65 18.08
C CYS A 441 20.89 -3.13 18.08
N ARG A 442 20.57 -3.87 17.01
CA ARG A 442 20.84 -5.32 16.89
C ARG A 442 22.32 -5.65 17.10
N GLU A 443 23.23 -4.90 16.49
CA GLU A 443 24.67 -5.12 16.63
C GLU A 443 25.11 -5.01 18.10
N GLN A 444 24.62 -3.98 18.81
CA GLN A 444 24.91 -3.77 20.24
C GLN A 444 24.30 -4.89 21.09
N TYR A 445 23.08 -5.33 20.76
CA TYR A 445 22.41 -6.44 21.45
C TYR A 445 23.15 -7.76 21.28
N GLU A 446 23.60 -8.08 20.06
CA GLU A 446 24.40 -9.28 19.78
C GLU A 446 25.76 -9.23 20.50
N ARG A 447 26.39 -8.05 20.57
CA ARG A 447 27.61 -7.84 21.37
C ARG A 447 27.38 -8.13 22.85
N ILE A 448 26.28 -7.65 23.42
CA ILE A 448 25.92 -7.87 24.82
C ILE A 448 25.61 -9.35 25.08
N GLN A 449 24.84 -9.98 24.18
CA GLN A 449 24.55 -11.42 24.23
C GLN A 449 25.84 -12.26 24.29
N LYS A 450 26.83 -11.95 23.43
CA LYS A 450 28.13 -12.64 23.40
C LYS A 450 28.87 -12.54 24.73
N VAL A 451 28.85 -11.37 25.37
CA VAL A 451 29.48 -11.16 26.69
C VAL A 451 28.78 -11.93 27.80
N PHE A 452 27.44 -12.00 27.78
CA PHE A 452 26.70 -12.79 28.76
C PHE A 452 26.89 -14.31 28.60
N THR A 453 27.37 -14.76 27.43
CA THR A 453 27.69 -16.17 27.14
C THR A 453 29.19 -16.52 27.23
N SER A 454 30.07 -15.56 27.52
CA SER A 454 31.52 -15.79 27.53
C SER A 454 32.05 -16.31 28.88
N THR A 455 33.20 -16.99 28.85
CA THR A 455 33.89 -17.50 30.04
C THR A 455 34.62 -16.41 30.85
N ASP A 456 34.90 -15.23 30.26
CA ASP A 456 35.48 -14.04 30.91
C ASP A 456 34.43 -12.93 31.13
N ARG A 457 33.23 -13.35 31.54
CA ARG A 457 32.03 -12.50 31.68
C ARG A 457 32.25 -11.28 32.57
N GLY A 458 33.03 -11.42 33.66
CA GLY A 458 33.18 -10.38 34.68
C GLY A 458 33.78 -9.08 34.15
N LYS A 459 34.97 -9.15 33.56
CA LYS A 459 35.69 -7.97 33.03
C LYS A 459 34.99 -7.38 31.81
N GLN A 460 34.49 -8.23 30.93
CA GLN A 460 33.80 -7.78 29.72
C GLN A 460 32.48 -7.06 30.04
N LEU A 461 31.76 -7.51 31.08
CA LEU A 461 30.52 -6.88 31.53
C LEU A 461 30.79 -5.51 32.17
N THR A 462 31.84 -5.36 33.00
CA THR A 462 32.24 -4.04 33.53
C THR A 462 32.51 -3.06 32.39
N ASN A 463 33.28 -3.45 31.37
CA ASN A 463 33.57 -2.59 30.23
C ASN A 463 32.30 -2.15 29.47
N ILE A 464 31.37 -3.08 29.22
CA ILE A 464 30.09 -2.75 28.57
C ILE A 464 29.28 -1.77 29.44
N ILE A 465 29.22 -1.99 30.76
CA ILE A 465 28.49 -1.12 31.68
C ILE A 465 29.09 0.29 31.66
N GLU A 466 30.43 0.41 31.65
CA GLU A 466 31.09 1.70 31.55
C GLU A 466 30.80 2.42 30.23
N GLU A 467 30.83 1.70 29.11
CA GLU A 467 30.49 2.24 27.78
C GLU A 467 29.02 2.70 27.68
N CYS A 468 28.11 2.08 28.44
CA CYS A 468 26.71 2.51 28.50
C CYS A 468 26.55 3.95 29.02
N ASN A 469 27.54 4.52 29.73
CA ASN A 469 27.51 5.93 30.13
C ASN A 469 27.57 6.92 28.96
N TYR A 470 28.09 6.48 27.81
CA TYR A 470 28.45 7.37 26.70
C TYR A 470 27.70 7.05 25.41
N SER A 471 26.98 5.92 25.35
CA SER A 471 26.22 5.50 24.17
C SER A 471 24.77 5.16 24.51
N GLN A 472 23.82 5.95 24.02
CA GLN A 472 22.38 5.70 24.22
C GLN A 472 21.96 4.37 23.57
N LYS A 473 22.42 4.09 22.34
CA LYS A 473 22.11 2.85 21.61
C LYS A 473 22.60 1.61 22.37
N LEU A 474 23.81 1.65 22.94
CA LEU A 474 24.34 0.56 23.75
C LEU A 474 23.58 0.42 25.08
N SER A 475 23.31 1.54 25.76
CA SER A 475 22.55 1.61 27.00
C SER A 475 21.12 1.06 26.84
N TYR A 476 20.45 1.44 25.76
CA TYR A 476 19.13 0.91 25.41
C TYR A 476 19.18 -0.58 25.09
N ALA A 477 20.11 -1.03 24.23
CA ALA A 477 20.28 -2.45 23.92
C ALA A 477 20.56 -3.30 25.17
N PHE A 478 21.33 -2.77 26.12
CA PHE A 478 21.60 -3.40 27.40
C PHE A 478 20.34 -3.58 28.23
N LEU A 479 19.51 -2.56 28.35
CA LEU A 479 18.23 -2.65 29.06
C LEU A 479 17.24 -3.59 28.34
N CYS A 480 17.16 -3.54 27.01
CA CYS A 480 16.34 -4.44 26.21
C CYS A 480 16.77 -5.91 26.37
N TRP A 481 18.05 -6.19 26.55
CA TRP A 481 18.53 -7.55 26.84
C TRP A 481 17.94 -8.08 28.15
N PHE A 482 17.91 -7.27 29.20
CA PHE A 482 17.27 -7.66 30.47
C PHE A 482 15.75 -7.80 30.35
N ILE A 483 15.09 -7.00 29.51
CA ILE A 483 13.66 -7.19 29.18
C ILE A 483 13.44 -8.51 28.40
N GLY A 484 14.36 -8.85 27.48
CA GLY A 484 14.37 -10.12 26.77
C GLY A 484 14.70 -11.33 27.65
N TYR A 485 15.40 -11.12 28.77
CA TYR A 485 15.60 -12.13 29.83
C TYR A 485 14.39 -12.25 30.76
N TYR A 486 13.77 -11.12 31.10
CA TYR A 486 12.59 -11.01 31.96
C TYR A 486 11.41 -11.87 31.46
N SER A 487 11.17 -11.77 30.16
CA SER A 487 10.44 -12.68 29.28
C SER A 487 10.23 -14.14 29.75
N ARG A 488 11.28 -14.79 30.29
CA ARG A 488 11.25 -16.21 30.70
C ARG A 488 10.19 -16.52 31.77
N PHE A 489 9.76 -15.53 32.55
CA PHE A 489 8.72 -15.68 33.57
C PHE A 489 7.30 -15.88 32.99
N THR A 490 7.15 -15.84 31.66
CA THR A 490 5.95 -16.30 30.95
C THR A 490 5.84 -17.83 30.93
N GLU A 491 6.91 -18.57 31.19
CA GLU A 491 6.87 -20.04 31.22
C GLU A 491 6.40 -20.58 32.59
N PRO A 492 5.67 -21.72 32.61
CA PRO A 492 5.29 -22.36 33.86
C PRO A 492 6.51 -22.88 34.62
N HIS A 493 6.54 -22.67 35.94
CA HIS A 493 7.54 -23.21 36.88
C HIS A 493 8.98 -22.67 36.78
N VAL A 494 9.18 -21.48 36.20
CA VAL A 494 10.50 -20.83 36.20
C VAL A 494 10.87 -20.29 37.59
N ALA A 495 12.01 -20.73 38.13
CA ALA A 495 12.57 -20.21 39.37
C ALA A 495 13.39 -18.93 39.16
N LYS A 496 13.48 -18.09 40.21
CA LYS A 496 14.36 -16.92 40.21
C LYS A 496 15.83 -17.38 40.25
N ASP A 497 16.61 -16.87 39.31
CA ASP A 497 18.06 -17.09 39.27
C ASP A 497 18.73 -16.26 40.39
N SER A 498 18.83 -16.87 41.57
CA SER A 498 19.27 -16.19 42.79
C SER A 498 20.75 -15.80 42.71
N GLU A 499 21.55 -16.55 41.97
CA GLU A 499 22.96 -16.24 41.74
C GLU A 499 23.11 -15.03 40.81
N PHE A 500 22.37 -15.01 39.70
CA PHE A 500 22.39 -13.88 38.79
C PHE A 500 21.85 -12.59 39.44
N ILE A 501 20.78 -12.69 40.24
CA ILE A 501 20.26 -11.55 41.01
C ILE A 501 21.34 -11.04 41.97
N ARG A 502 22.03 -11.92 42.70
CA ARG A 502 23.09 -11.53 43.64
C ARG A 502 24.24 -10.81 42.92
N THR A 503 24.62 -11.26 41.73
CA THR A 503 25.66 -10.62 40.92
C THR A 503 25.26 -9.20 40.50
N ILE A 504 24.02 -8.99 40.05
CA ILE A 504 23.53 -7.65 39.67
C ILE A 504 23.32 -6.74 40.90
N GLU A 505 22.84 -7.31 42.00
CA GLU A 505 22.52 -6.57 43.23
C GLU A 505 23.77 -6.18 44.04
N ARG A 506 24.81 -7.03 44.07
CA ARG A 506 25.99 -6.84 44.91
C ARG A 506 27.27 -6.58 44.12
N GLU A 507 27.59 -7.41 43.13
CA GLU A 507 28.90 -7.39 42.47
C GLU A 507 29.03 -6.21 41.50
N PHE A 508 28.00 -5.94 40.68
CA PHE A 508 28.01 -4.82 39.71
C PHE A 508 27.25 -3.57 40.18
N SER A 509 26.84 -3.52 41.45
CA SER A 509 25.98 -2.47 42.00
C SER A 509 26.54 -1.06 41.77
N SER A 510 27.81 -0.85 42.10
CA SER A 510 28.49 0.45 41.95
C SER A 510 28.52 0.91 40.48
N ASP A 511 28.89 0.01 39.57
CA ASP A 511 29.04 0.32 38.13
C ASP A 511 27.68 0.57 37.46
N LEU A 512 26.66 -0.20 37.84
CA LEU A 512 25.30 -0.05 37.35
C LEU A 512 24.64 1.24 37.89
N ILE A 513 24.83 1.58 39.17
CA ILE A 513 24.34 2.85 39.72
C ILE A 513 25.04 4.03 39.05
N LYS A 514 26.35 3.94 38.84
CA LYS A 514 27.11 4.95 38.09
C LYS A 514 26.53 5.15 36.70
N SER A 515 26.14 4.07 36.02
CA SER A 515 25.72 4.08 34.60
C SER A 515 24.24 4.32 34.36
N PHE A 516 23.36 3.86 35.24
CA PHE A 516 21.90 3.94 35.08
C PHE A 516 21.16 4.62 36.24
N THR A 517 21.87 5.17 37.25
CA THR A 517 21.34 5.69 38.53
C THR A 517 20.71 4.60 39.41
N PRO A 518 20.36 4.89 40.68
CA PRO A 518 19.62 3.95 41.51
C PRO A 518 18.28 3.51 40.87
N LEU A 519 17.66 4.35 40.05
CA LEU A 519 16.42 4.00 39.34
C LEU A 519 16.65 2.87 38.32
N GLY A 520 17.67 3.00 37.46
CA GLY A 520 17.97 1.98 36.46
C GLY A 520 18.55 0.70 37.07
N HIS A 521 19.33 0.81 38.15
CA HIS A 521 19.77 -0.37 38.91
C HIS A 521 18.59 -1.14 39.51
N ARG A 522 17.63 -0.44 40.13
CA ARG A 522 16.40 -1.06 40.65
C ARG A 522 15.56 -1.69 39.54
N PHE A 523 15.43 -1.03 38.39
CA PHE A 523 14.75 -1.56 37.21
C PHE A 523 15.35 -2.90 36.74
N LEU A 524 16.69 -3.02 36.68
CA LEU A 524 17.37 -4.28 36.33
C LEU A 524 17.09 -5.39 37.36
N ILE A 525 17.10 -5.06 38.66
CA ILE A 525 16.78 -6.03 39.72
C ILE A 525 15.33 -6.51 39.60
N ASP A 526 14.39 -5.61 39.30
CA ASP A 526 12.97 -5.94 39.13
C ASP A 526 12.75 -6.88 37.94
N LEU A 527 13.42 -6.64 36.81
CA LEU A 527 13.44 -7.53 35.65
C LEU A 527 14.02 -8.91 35.98
N CYS A 528 15.08 -8.98 36.79
CA CYS A 528 15.65 -10.27 37.19
C CYS A 528 14.76 -11.05 38.18
N SER A 529 13.97 -10.34 38.99
CA SER A 529 13.22 -10.90 40.13
C SER A 529 11.71 -11.07 39.89
N ASN A 530 11.23 -10.72 38.69
CA ASN A 530 9.82 -10.74 38.27
C ASN A 530 8.89 -9.77 39.00
N PHE A 531 9.41 -8.61 39.40
CA PHE A 531 8.65 -7.60 40.12
C PHE A 531 7.97 -8.14 41.42
N SER A 532 7.24 -7.28 42.12
CA SER A 532 6.48 -7.67 43.31
C SER A 532 5.13 -8.30 42.92
N GLU A 533 4.49 -9.00 43.86
CA GLU A 533 3.23 -9.69 43.57
C GLU A 533 2.07 -8.77 43.16
N LYS A 534 2.13 -7.52 43.61
CA LYS A 534 1.10 -6.49 43.37
C LYS A 534 1.43 -5.58 42.19
N SER A 535 2.61 -5.75 41.58
CA SER A 535 3.06 -4.91 40.47
C SER A 535 2.31 -5.25 39.20
N TYR A 536 1.89 -4.23 38.46
CA TYR A 536 1.31 -4.41 37.12
C TYR A 536 2.25 -5.20 36.21
N PHE A 537 3.56 -4.98 36.33
CA PHE A 537 4.54 -5.53 35.41
C PHE A 537 4.77 -7.02 35.55
N ARG A 538 4.42 -7.65 36.69
CA ARG A 538 4.66 -9.08 36.96
C ARG A 538 4.13 -9.99 35.86
N LEU A 539 4.93 -10.94 35.40
CA LEU A 539 4.54 -11.96 34.41
C LEU A 539 4.19 -13.29 35.06
N HIS A 540 3.21 -14.00 34.49
CA HIS A 540 2.87 -15.38 34.83
C HIS A 540 2.35 -16.17 33.63
N SER A 541 2.43 -17.50 33.70
CA SER A 541 2.17 -18.40 32.56
C SER A 541 0.73 -18.45 32.03
N LYS A 542 -0.23 -17.90 32.78
CA LYS A 542 -1.64 -17.81 32.36
C LYS A 542 -2.03 -16.48 31.70
N MET A 543 -1.09 -15.54 31.51
CA MET A 543 -1.39 -14.25 30.88
C MET A 543 -1.69 -14.42 29.38
N ALA A 544 -2.61 -13.60 28.87
CA ALA A 544 -2.84 -13.52 27.44
C ALA A 544 -1.66 -12.84 26.72
N SER A 545 -1.48 -13.14 25.42
CA SER A 545 -0.35 -12.62 24.65
C SER A 545 -0.37 -11.09 24.51
N ASP A 546 -1.55 -10.50 24.33
CA ASP A 546 -1.74 -9.05 24.24
C ASP A 546 -1.37 -8.34 25.57
N GLU A 547 -1.72 -8.97 26.69
CA GLU A 547 -1.46 -8.52 28.04
C GLU A 547 0.06 -8.51 28.34
N ILE A 548 0.77 -9.54 27.85
CA ILE A 548 2.23 -9.64 27.91
C ILE A 548 2.88 -8.54 27.05
N HIS A 549 2.43 -8.33 25.82
CA HIS A 549 2.99 -7.32 24.92
C HIS A 549 2.81 -5.89 25.45
N ARG A 550 1.66 -5.56 26.04
CA ARG A 550 1.43 -4.25 26.68
C ARG A 550 2.43 -3.95 27.80
N ARG A 551 2.68 -4.92 28.69
CA ARG A 551 3.67 -4.80 29.78
C ARG A 551 5.08 -4.60 29.24
N LEU A 552 5.47 -5.39 28.24
CA LEU A 552 6.81 -5.30 27.68
C LEU A 552 7.03 -4.01 26.90
N LEU A 553 6.00 -3.47 26.25
CA LEU A 553 6.04 -2.13 25.64
C LEU A 553 6.26 -1.06 26.70
N ALA A 554 5.52 -1.09 27.81
CA ALA A 554 5.72 -0.17 28.93
C ALA A 554 7.16 -0.24 29.47
N LEU A 555 7.71 -1.45 29.63
CA LEU A 555 9.12 -1.63 30.05
C LEU A 555 10.11 -1.08 29.02
N ASN A 556 9.81 -1.17 27.72
CA ASN A 556 10.65 -0.60 26.67
C ASN A 556 10.59 0.93 26.64
N ILE A 557 9.43 1.53 26.93
CA ILE A 557 9.31 2.98 27.16
C ILE A 557 10.28 3.38 28.29
N VAL A 558 10.21 2.71 29.44
CA VAL A 558 11.11 2.98 30.57
C VAL A 558 12.58 2.84 30.17
N ALA A 559 12.94 1.81 29.41
CA ALA A 559 14.30 1.62 28.90
C ALA A 559 14.78 2.75 27.99
N VAL A 560 13.93 3.27 27.09
CA VAL A 560 14.26 4.43 26.24
C VAL A 560 14.58 5.64 27.11
N PHE A 561 13.74 5.95 28.10
CA PHE A 561 13.92 7.10 28.98
C PHE A 561 15.16 6.99 29.88
N ILE A 562 15.45 5.80 30.41
CA ILE A 562 16.68 5.56 31.18
C ILE A 562 17.91 5.72 30.28
N SER A 563 17.88 5.17 29.06
CA SER A 563 19.00 5.21 28.13
C SER A 563 19.41 6.64 27.75
N ALA A 564 18.46 7.58 27.73
CA ALA A 564 18.69 8.98 27.39
C ALA A 564 19.72 9.68 28.31
N ARG A 565 20.04 9.09 29.47
CA ARG A 565 21.11 9.57 30.36
C ARG A 565 22.49 9.56 29.73
N SER A 566 22.73 8.66 28.77
CA SER A 566 24.03 8.44 28.14
C SER A 566 24.53 9.63 27.30
N TYR A 567 23.69 10.63 27.07
CA TYR A 567 24.11 11.88 26.43
C TYR A 567 24.91 12.78 27.36
N SER A 568 25.81 13.57 26.77
CA SER A 568 26.59 14.59 27.47
C SER A 568 25.75 15.76 27.99
N THR A 569 24.53 15.93 27.47
CA THR A 569 23.57 16.99 27.84
C THR A 569 22.20 16.38 28.13
N ILE A 570 21.40 17.02 28.99
CA ILE A 570 20.03 16.57 29.25
C ILE A 570 19.21 16.71 27.97
N THR A 571 18.51 15.64 27.60
CA THR A 571 17.59 15.61 26.46
C THR A 571 16.16 15.76 26.95
N LEU A 572 15.24 16.06 26.05
CA LEU A 572 13.81 16.15 26.36
C LEU A 572 13.27 14.92 27.12
N LEU A 573 13.49 13.72 26.58
CA LEU A 573 13.04 12.47 27.19
C LEU A 573 13.81 12.21 28.50
N GLY A 574 15.12 12.48 28.52
CA GLY A 574 15.93 12.34 29.74
C GLY A 574 15.46 13.24 30.88
N ASN A 575 14.92 14.42 30.57
CA ASN A 575 14.45 15.40 31.57
C ASN A 575 13.22 14.93 32.36
N PHE A 576 12.54 13.85 31.95
CA PHE A 576 11.48 13.25 32.76
C PHE A 576 12.03 12.51 33.98
N LEU A 577 13.14 11.79 33.80
CA LEU A 577 13.74 10.94 34.83
C LEU A 577 14.91 11.61 35.56
N PHE A 578 15.57 12.56 34.90
CA PHE A 578 16.82 13.12 35.41
C PHE A 578 16.79 14.65 35.45
N ASN A 579 17.45 15.20 36.46
CA ASN A 579 17.69 16.64 36.58
C ASN A 579 18.80 17.12 35.64
N ARG A 580 19.14 18.42 35.70
CA ARG A 580 20.21 19.04 34.90
C ARG A 580 21.58 18.37 35.07
N GLN A 581 21.83 17.77 36.23
CA GLN A 581 23.06 17.04 36.55
C GLN A 581 23.01 15.57 36.12
N ARG A 582 21.96 15.14 35.39
CA ARG A 582 21.73 13.75 34.94
C ARG A 582 21.61 12.76 36.11
N GLN A 583 21.08 13.25 37.23
CA GLN A 583 20.81 12.49 38.44
C GLN A 583 19.32 12.40 38.69
N MET A 584 18.90 11.37 39.44
CA MET A 584 17.52 11.23 39.89
C MET A 584 17.10 12.47 40.72
N PRO A 585 15.90 13.04 40.49
CA PRO A 585 15.39 14.11 41.34
C PRO A 585 15.12 13.60 42.76
N THR A 586 15.22 14.49 43.75
CA THR A 586 14.89 14.18 45.15
C THR A 586 13.40 13.96 45.37
N SER A 587 12.56 14.63 44.56
CA SER A 587 11.11 14.46 44.53
C SER A 587 10.63 14.50 43.09
N TYR A 588 10.07 13.37 42.63
CA TYR A 588 9.51 13.29 41.28
C TYR A 588 8.29 14.17 41.10
N ILE A 589 7.42 14.31 42.12
CA ILE A 589 6.25 15.17 42.03
C ILE A 589 6.64 16.66 41.83
N GLN A 590 7.65 17.16 42.56
CA GLN A 590 8.14 18.53 42.39
C GLN A 590 8.83 18.71 41.03
N HIS A 591 9.63 17.73 40.63
CA HIS A 591 10.33 17.75 39.35
C HIS A 591 9.36 17.77 38.17
N LEU A 592 8.39 16.85 38.14
CA LEU A 592 7.35 16.78 37.11
C LEU A 592 6.50 18.06 37.08
N SER A 593 6.21 18.66 38.24
CA SER A 593 5.50 19.95 38.34
C SER A 593 6.29 21.12 37.76
N SER A 594 7.62 21.01 37.65
CA SER A 594 8.52 22.06 37.17
C SER A 594 8.86 21.96 35.68
N ILE A 595 8.41 20.89 35.00
CA ILE A 595 8.72 20.63 33.60
C ILE A 595 7.43 20.52 32.78
N CYS A 596 7.56 20.75 31.48
CA CYS A 596 6.47 20.49 30.56
C CYS A 596 6.43 19.01 30.19
N LEU A 597 5.25 18.40 30.31
CA LEU A 597 5.03 17.01 29.94
C LEU A 597 4.43 16.94 28.52
N PRO A 598 5.21 16.54 27.48
CA PRO A 598 4.71 16.33 26.14
C PRO A 598 3.52 15.36 26.09
N GLY A 599 2.60 15.58 25.15
CA GLY A 599 1.36 14.81 25.05
C GLY A 599 0.27 15.28 26.01
N LEU A 600 0.55 16.18 26.95
CA LEU A 600 -0.43 16.73 27.90
C LEU A 600 -0.70 18.23 27.69
N THR A 601 0.05 18.88 26.79
CA THR A 601 -0.11 20.31 26.49
C THR A 601 -1.30 20.57 25.59
N THR A 602 -2.15 21.53 25.94
CA THR A 602 -3.17 22.04 25.01
C THR A 602 -2.62 23.13 24.11
N SER A 603 -2.75 22.97 22.79
CA SER A 603 -2.37 24.00 21.81
C SER A 603 -3.29 25.22 21.95
N ASN A 604 -2.79 26.25 22.63
CA ASN A 604 -3.44 27.56 22.64
C ASN A 604 -3.03 28.32 21.38
N ILE A 605 -3.97 28.43 20.44
CA ILE A 605 -3.81 29.12 19.14
C ILE A 605 -3.25 30.55 19.30
N ILE A 606 -3.63 31.25 20.37
CA ILE A 606 -3.18 32.61 20.70
C ILE A 606 -1.70 32.58 21.08
N ALA A 607 -1.31 31.69 21.99
CA ALA A 607 0.08 31.54 22.42
C ALA A 607 1.00 31.16 21.26
N SER A 608 0.56 30.23 20.39
CA SER A 608 1.28 29.83 19.18
C SER A 608 1.48 30.98 18.19
N GLN A 609 0.43 31.76 17.94
CA GLN A 609 0.50 32.93 17.08
C GLN A 609 1.42 34.01 17.67
N MET A 610 1.32 34.29 18.97
CA MET A 610 2.14 35.29 19.64
C MET A 610 3.63 34.93 19.61
N MET A 611 3.97 33.65 19.81
CA MET A 611 5.34 33.15 19.66
C MET A 611 5.85 33.33 18.23
N TYR A 612 5.06 32.96 17.22
CA TYR A 612 5.43 33.15 15.82
C TYR A 612 5.71 34.62 15.48
N VAL A 613 4.83 35.54 15.91
CA VAL A 613 5.02 36.98 15.71
C VAL A 613 6.28 37.47 16.40
N ARG A 614 6.53 37.07 17.65
CA ARG A 614 7.73 37.44 18.40
C ARG A 614 9.01 36.97 17.70
N THR A 615 9.06 35.70 17.29
CA THR A 615 10.23 35.12 16.61
C THR A 615 10.49 35.81 15.28
N ARG A 616 9.48 35.98 14.44
CA ARG A 616 9.64 36.64 13.13
C ARG A 616 10.05 38.10 13.24
N VAL A 617 9.54 38.83 14.23
CA VAL A 617 9.96 40.21 14.48
C VAL A 617 11.37 40.27 15.05
N GLN A 618 11.76 39.33 15.93
CA GLN A 618 13.12 39.25 16.47
C GLN A 618 14.15 38.89 15.39
N GLU A 619 13.87 37.90 14.53
CA GLU A 619 14.72 37.54 13.39
C GLU A 619 14.99 38.76 12.48
N ARG A 620 13.99 39.62 12.28
CA ARG A 620 14.14 40.85 11.51
C ARG A 620 14.99 41.90 12.22
N LEU A 621 14.88 42.01 13.54
CA LEU A 621 15.72 42.89 14.35
C LEU A 621 17.18 42.45 14.32
N ASP A 622 17.43 41.13 14.33
CA ASP A 622 18.78 40.55 14.35
C ASP A 622 19.48 40.61 12.98
N GLN A 623 18.72 40.74 11.88
CA GLN A 623 19.24 40.78 10.50
C GLN A 623 19.68 42.17 10.01
N ASP A 624 19.66 43.20 10.86
CA ASP A 624 20.08 44.60 10.53
C ASP A 624 19.44 45.17 9.25
N ALA A 625 18.29 44.63 8.83
CA ALA A 625 17.55 45.16 7.69
C ALA A 625 17.00 46.54 8.05
N TYR A 626 17.42 47.58 7.32
CA TYR A 626 17.01 48.98 7.51
C TYR A 626 15.52 49.11 7.85
N PHE A 627 15.21 49.24 9.14
CA PHE A 627 13.89 49.66 9.59
C PHE A 627 13.77 51.15 9.25
N VAL A 628 13.18 51.45 8.11
CA VAL A 628 12.47 52.73 7.95
C VAL A 628 11.51 52.85 9.15
N GLU A 629 11.24 54.06 9.64
CA GLU A 629 10.48 54.40 10.87
C GLU A 629 9.17 53.62 11.14
N TYR A 630 8.72 52.84 10.16
CA TYR A 630 7.43 52.23 9.95
C TYR A 630 7.36 50.72 10.22
N GLY A 631 8.48 50.01 10.43
CA GLY A 631 8.48 48.60 10.88
C GLY A 631 8.50 48.41 12.42
N LYS A 632 8.29 49.49 13.19
CA LYS A 632 8.51 49.53 14.65
C LYS A 632 7.36 48.98 15.52
N PHE A 633 6.34 48.36 14.93
CA PHE A 633 5.08 48.05 15.62
C PHE A 633 4.56 46.65 15.32
N ILE A 634 3.97 46.04 16.35
CA ILE A 634 3.11 44.86 16.26
C ILE A 634 1.67 45.33 16.42
N PHE A 635 0.76 44.72 15.67
CA PHE A 635 -0.65 45.08 15.70
C PHE A 635 -1.44 44.03 16.47
N GLN A 636 -2.42 44.47 17.25
CA GLN A 636 -3.39 43.61 17.92
C GLN A 636 -4.77 43.88 17.31
N CYS A 637 -5.53 42.80 17.12
CA CYS A 637 -6.86 42.84 16.54
C CYS A 637 -7.75 43.87 17.27
N SER A 638 -7.95 43.76 18.57
CA SER A 638 -8.65 44.78 19.35
C SER A 638 -8.28 44.64 20.82
N GLU A 639 -8.72 45.56 21.67
CA GLU A 639 -8.51 45.47 23.11
C GLU A 639 -9.07 44.16 23.70
N GLU A 640 -10.24 43.73 23.20
CA GLU A 640 -10.91 42.50 23.61
C GLU A 640 -10.41 41.23 22.90
N CYS A 641 -9.63 41.35 21.82
CA CYS A 641 -9.16 40.23 21.02
C CYS A 641 -7.62 40.15 21.04
N PRO A 642 -7.04 39.13 21.69
CA PRO A 642 -5.59 39.05 21.91
C PRO A 642 -4.80 38.65 20.64
N TRP A 643 -5.47 38.44 19.50
CA TRP A 643 -4.82 38.07 18.25
C TRP A 643 -3.87 39.19 17.79
N MET A 644 -2.59 38.86 17.66
CA MET A 644 -1.54 39.78 17.19
C MET A 644 -1.09 39.44 15.77
N PHE A 645 -0.53 40.40 15.06
CA PHE A 645 0.02 40.22 13.72
C PHE A 645 1.01 41.34 13.40
N PHE A 646 1.80 41.14 12.34
CA PHE A 646 2.69 42.14 11.78
C PHE A 646 2.58 42.11 10.25
N PHE A 647 2.99 43.17 9.57
CA PHE A 647 2.99 43.22 8.11
C PHE A 647 4.38 42.84 7.59
N GLU A 648 4.44 41.86 6.67
CA GLU A 648 5.71 41.35 6.16
C GLU A 648 6.43 42.37 5.29
N GLU A 649 5.71 43.06 4.42
CA GLU A 649 6.15 44.24 3.68
C GLU A 649 5.42 45.46 4.25
N CYS A 650 6.18 46.44 4.75
CA CYS A 650 5.68 47.61 5.46
C CYS A 650 4.41 48.18 4.78
N GLY A 651 3.21 47.93 5.30
CA GLY A 651 1.99 48.63 4.87
C GLY A 651 1.53 48.44 3.41
N ALA A 652 1.97 47.40 2.70
CA ALA A 652 1.32 47.06 1.43
C ALA A 652 -0.16 46.73 1.70
N PRO A 653 -1.13 47.27 0.92
CA PRO A 653 -2.53 46.89 1.03
C PRO A 653 -2.70 45.44 0.58
N VAL A 654 -2.46 44.50 1.48
CA VAL A 654 -2.83 43.10 1.29
C VAL A 654 -4.35 43.04 1.38
N GLY A 655 -5.00 42.38 0.41
CA GLY A 655 -6.46 42.23 0.38
C GLY A 655 -7.01 41.84 1.77
N LYS A 656 -8.19 42.37 2.11
CA LYS A 656 -8.84 42.19 3.43
C LYS A 656 -8.61 40.78 3.98
N SER A 657 -7.81 40.66 5.03
CA SER A 657 -7.65 39.41 5.78
C SER A 657 -8.60 39.41 6.97
N VAL A 658 -8.89 38.25 7.54
CA VAL A 658 -9.86 38.08 8.61
C VAL A 658 -9.15 37.58 9.87
N CYS A 659 -9.45 38.16 11.04
CA CYS A 659 -8.91 37.68 12.31
C CYS A 659 -9.42 36.27 12.61
N SER A 660 -8.50 35.32 12.84
CA SER A 660 -8.84 33.92 13.12
C SER A 660 -9.67 33.71 14.40
N LEU A 661 -9.63 34.65 15.36
CA LEU A 661 -10.39 34.56 16.61
C LEU A 661 -11.78 35.16 16.50
N CYS A 662 -11.90 36.42 16.10
CA CYS A 662 -13.17 37.15 16.13
C CYS A 662 -13.83 37.30 14.75
N GLN A 663 -13.21 36.76 13.70
CA GLN A 663 -13.69 36.81 12.31
C GLN A 663 -13.91 38.24 11.76
N LYS A 664 -13.36 39.26 12.43
CA LYS A 664 -13.40 40.65 11.96
C LYS A 664 -12.24 40.93 11.00
N ALA A 665 -12.49 41.73 9.96
CA ALA A 665 -11.48 42.10 8.98
C ALA A 665 -10.28 42.81 9.64
N ILE A 666 -9.06 42.37 9.36
CA ILE A 666 -7.80 42.98 9.78
C ILE A 666 -7.03 43.43 8.53
N GLY A 667 -6.17 44.43 8.69
CA GLY A 667 -5.38 44.95 7.58
C GLY A 667 -5.26 46.47 7.56
N ALA A 668 -4.73 46.98 6.45
CA ALA A 668 -4.45 48.39 6.23
C ALA A 668 -5.07 48.87 4.91
N GLU A 669 -5.73 50.04 4.93
CA GLU A 669 -6.27 50.71 3.74
C GLU A 669 -5.18 51.39 2.93
N LYS A 670 -4.16 51.92 3.63
CA LYS A 670 -2.96 52.54 3.07
C LYS A 670 -1.78 52.22 3.97
N TYR A 671 -0.56 52.50 3.52
CA TYR A 671 0.64 52.46 4.37
C TYR A 671 0.37 53.15 5.72
N ASN A 672 0.50 52.42 6.83
CA ASN A 672 0.22 52.87 8.21
C ASN A 672 -1.22 53.31 8.55
N VAL A 673 -2.19 53.17 7.63
CA VAL A 673 -3.60 53.47 7.91
C VAL A 673 -4.33 52.13 8.04
N LEU A 674 -4.60 51.73 9.28
CA LEU A 674 -5.39 50.54 9.58
C LEU A 674 -6.81 50.72 9.05
N ILE A 675 -7.44 49.61 8.62
CA ILE A 675 -8.84 49.66 8.18
C ILE A 675 -9.73 50.21 9.30
N ALA A 676 -10.64 51.12 8.93
CA ALA A 676 -11.58 51.71 9.87
C ALA A 676 -12.63 50.67 10.29
N ARG A 677 -12.69 50.32 11.58
CA ARG A 677 -13.63 49.33 12.13
C ARG A 677 -13.83 49.51 13.63
N ASP A 678 -14.89 48.89 14.16
CA ASP A 678 -15.26 48.89 15.57
C ASP A 678 -15.28 47.44 16.17
N PRO A 679 -14.51 47.15 17.23
CA PRO A 679 -13.49 47.98 17.87
C PRO A 679 -12.23 48.14 17.00
N PRO A 680 -11.47 49.24 17.18
CA PRO A 680 -10.31 49.55 16.34
C PRO A 680 -9.17 48.55 16.54
N GLN A 681 -8.35 48.42 15.50
CA GLN A 681 -7.07 47.71 15.58
C GLN A 681 -6.07 48.53 16.41
N LEU A 682 -5.33 47.86 17.29
CA LEU A 682 -4.36 48.51 18.18
C LEU A 682 -2.96 48.41 17.59
N ARG A 683 -2.24 49.52 17.62
CA ARG A 683 -0.83 49.61 17.23
C ARG A 683 0.04 49.62 18.48
N ILE A 684 0.92 48.64 18.65
CA ILE A 684 1.71 48.42 19.88
C ILE A 684 3.21 48.50 19.54
N PRO A 685 4.01 49.31 20.26
CA PRO A 685 5.47 49.32 20.11
C PRO A 685 6.08 47.94 20.38
N ILE A 686 7.11 47.54 19.61
CA ILE A 686 7.72 46.20 19.73
C ILE A 686 8.12 45.82 21.17
N PRO A 687 8.82 46.65 21.97
CA PRO A 687 9.19 46.28 23.33
C PRO A 687 7.98 46.03 24.24
N GLU A 688 6.91 46.81 24.07
CA GLU A 688 5.67 46.64 24.83
C GLU A 688 4.92 45.37 24.39
N ALA A 689 4.88 45.11 23.08
CA ALA A 689 4.27 43.90 22.53
C ALA A 689 5.03 42.64 22.98
N PHE A 690 6.37 42.65 22.97
CA PHE A 690 7.18 41.55 23.49
C PHE A 690 6.92 41.29 24.96
N ARG A 691 6.85 42.34 25.79
CA ARG A 691 6.48 42.19 27.20
C ARG A 691 5.09 41.56 27.37
N LYS A 692 4.08 42.03 26.62
CA LYS A 692 2.72 41.46 26.66
C LYS A 692 2.69 40.00 26.24
N ILE A 693 3.44 39.65 25.19
CA ILE A 693 3.60 38.28 24.72
C ILE A 693 4.27 37.42 25.80
N ASP A 694 5.37 37.88 26.38
CA ASP A 694 6.12 37.16 27.41
C ASP A 694 5.29 36.98 28.69
N GLU A 695 4.54 37.99 29.12
CA GLU A 695 3.60 37.91 30.27
C GLU A 695 2.46 36.93 30.00
N TYR A 696 1.85 36.96 28.80
CA TYR A 696 0.79 36.04 28.41
C TYR A 696 1.31 34.61 28.39
N ILE A 697 2.46 34.38 27.74
CA ILE A 697 3.09 33.06 27.63
C ILE A 697 3.48 32.54 29.02
N LYS A 698 4.07 33.38 29.89
CA LYS A 698 4.42 32.98 31.25
C LYS A 698 3.19 32.56 32.04
N LYS A 699 2.12 33.36 32.00
CA LYS A 699 0.84 33.04 32.66
C LYS A 699 0.22 31.75 32.12
N GLU A 700 0.27 31.53 30.80
CA GLU A 700 -0.18 30.28 30.18
C GLU A 700 0.66 29.08 30.62
N ASN A 701 1.99 29.22 30.62
CA ASN A 701 2.90 28.15 31.01
C ASN A 701 2.68 27.73 32.47
N ASP A 702 2.55 28.70 33.38
CA ASP A 702 2.33 28.49 34.81
C ASP A 702 0.92 27.91 35.10
N ALA A 703 -0.07 28.18 34.25
CA ALA A 703 -1.45 27.74 34.45
C ALA A 703 -1.81 26.41 33.75
N THR A 704 -1.20 26.08 32.60
CA THR A 704 -1.66 24.96 31.75
C THR A 704 -0.57 24.03 31.21
N ARG A 705 0.72 24.43 31.20
CA ARG A 705 1.77 23.65 30.50
C ARG A 705 2.81 23.01 31.41
N LEU A 706 3.06 23.56 32.60
CA LEU A 706 4.01 22.98 33.56
C LEU A 706 3.27 22.03 34.51
N GLY A 707 3.76 20.80 34.65
CA GLY A 707 3.12 19.77 35.48
C GLY A 707 2.04 18.96 34.76
N TYR A 708 1.34 18.14 35.54
CA TYR A 708 0.32 17.22 35.07
C TYR A 708 -1.08 17.78 35.34
N HIS A 709 -1.87 17.99 34.28
CA HIS A 709 -3.19 18.64 34.36
C HIS A 709 -4.36 17.79 33.84
N THR A 710 -4.09 16.57 33.36
CA THR A 710 -5.11 15.67 32.81
C THR A 710 -5.86 14.94 33.92
N VAL A 711 -6.82 15.60 34.55
CA VAL A 711 -7.64 15.02 35.63
C VAL A 711 -8.86 14.21 35.14
N LYS A 712 -9.06 14.16 33.83
CA LYS A 712 -10.21 13.50 33.19
C LYS A 712 -10.08 11.98 33.18
N ASP A 713 -11.22 11.30 33.19
CA ASP A 713 -11.28 9.83 33.08
C ASP A 713 -10.78 9.35 31.70
N SER A 714 -10.17 8.16 31.64
CA SER A 714 -9.67 7.59 30.39
C SER A 714 -10.80 7.28 29.39
N ASN A 715 -12.03 7.07 29.86
CA ASN A 715 -13.19 6.81 29.00
C ASN A 715 -13.71 8.06 28.27
N GLU A 716 -13.39 9.26 28.75
CA GLU A 716 -13.69 10.51 28.02
C GLU A 716 -12.77 10.70 26.80
N SER A 717 -11.73 9.88 26.66
CA SER A 717 -10.85 9.82 25.48
C SER A 717 -11.46 8.91 24.40
N CYS A 718 -12.65 9.25 23.88
CA CYS A 718 -13.32 8.47 22.83
C CYS A 718 -12.85 8.82 21.40
N LEU A 719 -12.85 7.84 20.51
CA LEU A 719 -12.63 7.98 19.05
C LEU A 719 -13.94 8.52 18.42
N GLY A 720 -14.32 9.76 18.74
CA GLY A 720 -15.56 10.33 18.21
C GLY A 720 -16.14 11.54 18.96
N ASP A 721 -15.76 11.76 20.22
CA ASP A 721 -16.09 13.03 20.85
C ASP A 721 -15.24 14.11 20.18
N LYS A 722 -15.88 15.06 19.51
CA LYS A 722 -15.25 16.28 18.99
C LYS A 722 -15.43 17.44 19.99
N PRO A 723 -14.59 17.56 21.03
CA PRO A 723 -14.15 18.88 21.46
C PRO A 723 -13.31 19.49 20.34
N ASN A 724 -13.40 20.80 20.13
CA ASN A 724 -12.64 21.56 19.13
C ASN A 724 -11.09 21.47 19.26
N TYR A 725 -10.56 20.66 20.20
CA TYR A 725 -9.14 20.34 20.35
C TYR A 725 -8.72 18.97 19.78
N LEU A 726 -9.65 18.15 19.25
CA LEU A 726 -9.39 16.78 18.75
C LEU A 726 -9.01 16.70 17.25
N ASP A 727 -8.53 17.80 16.68
CA ASP A 727 -7.78 17.85 15.40
C ASP A 727 -6.30 17.42 15.58
N ARG A 728 -6.05 16.43 16.46
CA ARG A 728 -4.69 16.00 16.84
C ARG A 728 -4.32 14.67 16.22
N ALA A 729 -3.18 14.68 15.54
CA ALA A 729 -2.62 13.55 14.79
C ALA A 729 -2.27 12.36 15.70
N VAL A 730 -2.17 11.16 15.13
CA VAL A 730 -1.73 9.91 15.77
C VAL A 730 -0.44 10.08 16.59
N SER A 731 0.43 10.98 16.13
CA SER A 731 1.63 11.40 16.84
C SER A 731 1.40 11.93 18.26
N PHE A 732 0.33 12.69 18.50
CA PHE A 732 0.00 13.20 19.83
C PHE A 732 -0.35 12.06 20.79
N ARG A 733 -1.18 11.12 20.33
CA ARG A 733 -1.58 9.93 21.09
C ARG A 733 -0.38 9.04 21.42
N PHE A 734 0.54 8.87 20.48
CA PHE A 734 1.78 8.14 20.73
C PHE A 734 2.61 8.78 21.85
N ILE A 735 2.74 10.10 21.87
CA ILE A 735 3.47 10.82 22.93
C ILE A 735 2.76 10.74 24.29
N HIS A 736 1.43 10.82 24.29
CA HIS A 736 0.60 10.63 25.49
C HIS A 736 0.81 9.23 26.08
N PHE A 737 0.77 8.20 25.21
CA PHE A 737 1.09 6.80 25.55
C PHE A 737 2.48 6.64 26.19
N LEU A 738 3.53 7.29 25.64
CA LEU A 738 4.88 7.26 26.23
C LEU A 738 4.90 7.87 27.64
N THR A 739 4.23 9.01 27.81
CA THR A 739 4.20 9.75 29.07
C THR A 739 3.48 8.96 30.16
N HIS A 740 2.29 8.42 29.87
CA HIS A 740 1.53 7.62 30.83
C HIS A 740 2.20 6.29 31.13
N GLY A 741 2.85 5.64 30.16
CA GLY A 741 3.64 4.43 30.41
C GLY A 741 4.77 4.65 31.42
N LEU A 742 5.46 5.79 31.34
CA LEU A 742 6.50 6.15 32.29
C LEU A 742 5.95 6.53 33.67
N LEU A 743 4.89 7.35 33.73
CA LEU A 743 4.26 7.77 34.98
C LEU A 743 3.67 6.57 35.73
N HIS A 744 3.08 5.61 35.00
CA HIS A 744 2.61 4.36 35.55
C HIS A 744 3.75 3.56 36.20
N PHE A 745 4.91 3.45 35.54
CA PHE A 745 6.08 2.80 36.13
C PHE A 745 6.58 3.50 37.41
N LEU A 746 6.64 4.84 37.41
CA LEU A 746 7.06 5.60 38.59
C LEU A 746 6.11 5.41 39.77
N HIS A 747 4.80 5.34 39.50
CA HIS A 747 3.79 5.06 40.53
C HIS A 747 3.87 3.62 41.05
N ASP A 748 3.92 2.60 40.18
CA ASP A 748 4.02 1.18 40.57
C ASP A 748 5.27 0.89 41.44
N ARG A 749 6.35 1.65 41.23
CA ARG A 749 7.61 1.54 41.98
C ARG A 749 7.73 2.47 43.19
N ASN A 750 6.66 3.18 43.54
CA ASN A 750 6.57 4.13 44.65
C ASN A 750 7.54 5.32 44.54
N TYR A 751 7.93 5.72 43.33
CA TYR A 751 8.58 7.02 43.08
C TYR A 751 7.55 8.16 43.04
N LEU A 752 6.30 7.83 42.71
CA LEU A 752 5.11 8.64 42.94
C LEU A 752 4.21 7.85 43.90
N THR A 753 3.78 8.47 45.00
CA THR A 753 2.95 7.83 46.01
C THR A 753 1.47 8.07 45.77
N ASP A 754 0.60 7.26 46.35
CA ASP A 754 -0.86 7.49 46.30
C ASP A 754 -1.25 8.87 46.88
N ASP A 755 -0.48 9.37 47.86
CA ASP A 755 -0.67 10.71 48.42
C ASP A 755 -0.30 11.80 47.40
N ASP A 756 0.76 11.60 46.61
CA ASP A 756 1.10 12.49 45.50
C ASP A 756 -0.02 12.54 44.46
N LEU A 757 -0.58 11.39 44.09
CA LEU A 757 -1.67 11.31 43.12
C LEU A 757 -2.94 11.99 43.63
N LYS A 758 -3.35 11.74 44.87
CA LYS A 758 -4.60 12.26 45.44
C LYS A 758 -4.53 13.74 45.84
N HIS A 759 -3.45 14.14 46.51
CA HIS A 759 -3.37 15.47 47.12
C HIS A 759 -2.62 16.49 46.27
N HIS A 760 -1.60 16.06 45.52
CA HIS A 760 -0.81 16.97 44.68
C HIS A 760 -1.34 17.03 43.24
N LEU A 761 -1.62 15.88 42.62
CA LEU A 761 -2.13 15.79 41.24
C LEU A 761 -3.66 15.78 41.14
N LYS A 762 -4.36 15.56 42.27
CA LYS A 762 -5.84 15.52 42.36
C LYS A 762 -6.48 14.53 41.39
N LEU A 763 -5.87 13.34 41.25
CA LEU A 763 -6.36 12.30 40.36
C LEU A 763 -7.50 11.49 41.02
N PRO A 764 -8.50 11.06 40.23
CA PRO A 764 -9.69 10.38 40.75
C PRO A 764 -9.43 8.95 41.23
N THR A 765 -8.46 8.26 40.62
CA THR A 765 -8.14 6.84 40.90
C THR A 765 -6.65 6.62 41.03
N ALA A 766 -6.24 5.60 41.79
CA ALA A 766 -4.83 5.18 41.86
C ALA A 766 -4.37 4.45 40.58
N THR A 767 -5.31 3.92 39.80
CA THR A 767 -5.05 3.27 38.50
C THR A 767 -4.98 4.26 37.34
N HIS A 768 -5.15 5.56 37.59
CA HIS A 768 -5.31 6.58 36.56
C HIS A 768 -4.24 6.51 35.45
N PHE A 769 -2.95 6.36 35.81
CA PHE A 769 -1.90 6.26 34.80
C PHE A 769 -1.95 4.94 34.01
N GLN A 770 -2.33 3.83 34.65
CA GLN A 770 -2.54 2.54 33.99
C GLN A 770 -3.71 2.63 33.01
N ASP A 771 -4.84 3.17 33.45
CA ASP A 771 -6.08 3.26 32.67
C ASP A 771 -5.87 4.09 31.40
N HIS A 772 -5.15 5.21 31.49
CA HIS A 772 -4.79 6.03 30.32
C HIS A 772 -3.77 5.34 29.41
N PHE A 773 -2.74 4.68 29.98
CA PHE A 773 -1.76 3.93 29.19
C PHE A 773 -2.41 2.81 28.35
N GLU A 774 -3.27 2.00 28.98
CA GLU A 774 -3.99 0.91 28.29
C GLU A 774 -4.97 1.46 27.27
N LYS A 775 -5.70 2.53 27.60
CA LYS A 775 -6.63 3.17 26.68
C LYS A 775 -5.92 3.74 25.45
N ASP A 776 -4.78 4.40 25.63
CA ASP A 776 -4.00 4.93 24.51
C ASP A 776 -3.46 3.81 23.63
N TYR A 777 -3.01 2.70 24.22
CA TYR A 777 -2.62 1.50 23.48
C TYR A 777 -3.76 0.99 22.59
N ASP A 778 -4.97 0.83 23.15
CA ASP A 778 -6.14 0.35 22.42
C ASP A 778 -6.53 1.29 21.29
N LEU A 779 -6.49 2.60 21.53
CA LEU A 779 -6.81 3.63 20.54
C LEU A 779 -5.75 3.71 19.42
N LEU A 780 -4.48 3.50 19.74
CA LEU A 780 -3.40 3.37 18.74
C LEU A 780 -3.59 2.09 17.90
N CYS A 781 -4.01 0.98 18.52
CA CYS A 781 -4.34 -0.25 17.81
C CYS A 781 -5.52 -0.06 16.85
N GLN A 782 -6.58 0.63 17.28
CA GLN A 782 -7.74 1.00 16.45
C GLN A 782 -7.39 1.91 15.27
N SER A 783 -6.33 2.70 15.41
CA SER A 783 -5.84 3.59 14.35
C SER A 783 -4.91 2.89 13.36
N SER A 784 -4.58 1.61 13.58
CA SER A 784 -3.69 0.79 12.75
C SER A 784 -4.47 -0.19 11.87
N THR A 785 -3.96 -0.51 10.68
CA THR A 785 -4.58 -1.48 9.76
C THR A 785 -4.46 -2.94 10.22
N GLY A 786 -3.89 -3.22 11.40
CA GLY A 786 -3.70 -4.57 11.93
C GLY A 786 -3.74 -4.63 13.46
N HIS A 787 -4.93 -4.80 14.02
CA HIS A 787 -5.15 -4.86 15.47
C HIS A 787 -4.22 -5.83 16.23
N ASN A 788 -3.97 -7.02 15.67
CA ASN A 788 -3.18 -8.05 16.33
C ASN A 788 -1.65 -7.87 16.22
N SER A 789 -1.17 -6.86 15.49
CA SER A 789 0.27 -6.64 15.26
C SER A 789 0.74 -5.22 15.59
N CYS A 790 -0.15 -4.36 16.08
CA CYS A 790 0.17 -2.97 16.43
C CYS A 790 1.36 -2.84 17.40
N TYR A 791 1.55 -3.80 18.32
CA TYR A 791 2.68 -3.77 19.24
C TYR A 791 4.04 -3.79 18.52
N ILE A 792 4.18 -4.52 17.41
CA ILE A 792 5.42 -4.60 16.61
C ILE A 792 5.83 -3.21 16.11
N TRP A 793 4.84 -2.42 15.72
CA TRP A 793 5.04 -1.05 15.27
C TRP A 793 5.39 -0.10 16.38
N LEU A 794 4.69 -0.20 17.51
CA LEU A 794 5.02 0.59 18.69
C LEU A 794 6.47 0.29 19.14
N TYR A 795 6.90 -0.97 19.10
CA TYR A 795 8.31 -1.34 19.30
C TYR A 795 9.26 -0.68 18.31
N LYS A 796 8.94 -0.70 17.02
CA LYS A 796 9.76 -0.06 15.99
C LYS A 796 9.89 1.45 16.23
N LEU A 797 8.79 2.11 16.59
CA LEU A 797 8.79 3.54 16.90
C LEU A 797 9.64 3.85 18.13
N LEU A 798 9.55 3.02 19.18
CA LEU A 798 10.42 3.15 20.35
C LEU A 798 11.90 3.03 19.98
N ASN A 799 12.26 2.10 19.08
CA ASN A 799 13.64 1.97 18.58
C ASN A 799 14.10 3.23 17.85
N HIS A 800 13.23 3.85 17.05
CA HIS A 800 13.55 5.11 16.36
C HIS A 800 13.85 6.26 17.32
N LEU A 801 13.27 6.29 18.54
CA LEU A 801 13.55 7.35 19.51
C LEU A 801 14.99 7.35 20.04
N VAL A 802 15.74 6.27 19.79
CA VAL A 802 17.15 6.09 20.20
C VAL A 802 18.11 6.49 19.07
N ASP A 803 17.59 6.89 17.91
CA ASP A 803 18.41 7.35 16.80
C ASP A 803 18.76 8.85 16.94
N ASP A 804 19.98 9.23 16.56
CA ASP A 804 20.53 10.56 16.82
C ASP A 804 19.72 11.69 16.16
N GLN A 805 18.96 11.35 15.12
CA GLN A 805 18.06 12.24 14.40
C GLN A 805 16.79 12.66 15.18
N PHE A 806 16.51 12.03 16.33
CA PHE A 806 15.38 12.34 17.23
C PHE A 806 15.84 12.96 18.57
N VAL A 807 17.14 13.18 18.74
CA VAL A 807 17.73 13.74 19.96
C VAL A 807 17.65 15.27 19.95
N VAL A 808 16.68 15.81 20.66
CA VAL A 808 16.63 17.25 20.95
C VAL A 808 17.51 17.54 22.16
N LYS A 809 18.65 18.19 21.94
CA LYS A 809 19.61 18.59 23.00
C LYS A 809 19.12 19.87 23.69
N GLY A 810 19.18 19.90 25.02
CA GLY A 810 18.83 21.06 25.83
C GLY A 810 17.54 20.87 26.63
N GLN A 811 17.29 21.77 27.59
CA GLN A 811 15.99 21.87 28.25
C GLN A 811 15.09 22.76 27.42
N LEU A 812 13.86 22.33 27.17
CA LEU A 812 12.85 23.25 26.65
C LEU A 812 12.64 24.35 27.69
N ASN A 813 12.98 25.58 27.33
CA ASN A 813 12.33 26.70 27.97
C ASN A 813 10.84 26.61 27.62
N ALA A 814 9.96 26.98 28.53
CA ALA A 814 8.51 26.86 28.37
C ALA A 814 7.95 27.58 27.11
N ASN A 815 8.79 28.35 26.40
CA ASN A 815 8.51 29.06 25.17
C ASN A 815 8.72 28.22 23.87
N GLU A 816 9.34 27.05 23.93
CA GLU A 816 9.74 26.26 22.73
C GLU A 816 8.88 25.01 22.50
N ASN A 817 7.77 24.85 23.22
CA ASN A 817 6.89 23.67 23.10
C ASN A 817 6.15 23.52 21.76
N LEU A 818 6.09 24.57 20.92
CA LEU A 818 5.64 24.39 19.54
C LEU A 818 6.56 23.45 18.76
N PHE A 819 7.83 23.34 19.18
CA PHE A 819 8.84 22.59 18.45
C PHE A 819 8.61 21.08 18.52
N ILE A 820 8.09 20.46 19.58
CA ILE A 820 7.91 18.98 19.59
C ILE A 820 6.73 18.54 18.71
N GLU A 821 5.57 19.18 18.84
CA GLU A 821 4.43 18.90 17.97
C GLU A 821 4.76 19.25 16.52
N GLN A 822 5.51 20.32 16.26
CA GLN A 822 5.99 20.67 14.91
C GLN A 822 7.15 19.79 14.44
N PHE A 823 8.03 19.26 15.28
CA PHE A 823 9.19 18.42 14.90
C PHE A 823 8.76 16.99 14.60
N ILE A 824 7.76 16.50 15.32
CA ILE A 824 7.08 15.23 15.03
C ILE A 824 6.10 15.38 13.86
N ARG A 825 5.44 16.55 13.67
CA ARG A 825 4.67 16.84 12.45
C ARG A 825 5.52 17.14 11.22
N SER A 826 6.68 17.79 11.35
CA SER A 826 7.54 18.23 10.22
C SER A 826 8.40 17.12 9.65
N LYS A 827 8.70 16.08 10.45
CA LYS A 827 9.11 14.79 9.90
C LYS A 827 7.86 13.97 9.60
N SER A 828 7.33 14.17 8.40
CA SER A 828 6.27 13.38 7.72
C SER A 828 6.30 11.87 8.01
N ARG A 829 7.46 11.33 8.38
CA ARG A 829 7.70 9.96 8.80
C ARG A 829 6.78 9.43 9.90
N LEU A 830 6.31 10.15 10.91
CA LEU A 830 5.49 9.47 11.97
C LEU A 830 4.05 9.17 11.52
N ASN A 831 3.40 10.10 10.80
CA ASN A 831 2.12 9.84 10.15
C ASN A 831 2.30 8.87 8.97
N ASP A 832 3.33 9.01 8.13
CA ASP A 832 3.60 8.06 7.04
C ASP A 832 4.06 6.68 7.54
N SER A 833 4.72 6.58 8.70
CA SER A 833 5.19 5.29 9.26
C SER A 833 4.15 4.58 10.11
N ILE A 834 3.13 5.27 10.62
CA ILE A 834 2.01 4.63 11.35
C ILE A 834 0.80 4.42 10.44
N LEU A 835 0.48 5.39 9.56
CA LEU A 835 -0.68 5.32 8.66
C LEU A 835 -0.36 4.71 7.29
N ARG A 836 0.92 4.66 6.84
CA ARG A 836 1.30 4.16 5.51
C ARG A 836 2.35 3.03 5.52
N TRP A 837 2.76 2.49 6.66
CA TRP A 837 3.66 1.33 6.64
C TRP A 837 2.87 0.02 6.77
N THR A 838 2.93 -0.78 5.71
CA THR A 838 2.78 -2.24 5.75
C THR A 838 3.95 -2.84 6.51
N ASP A 839 3.73 -3.81 7.43
CA ASP A 839 4.87 -4.36 8.15
C ASP A 839 5.79 -5.08 7.17
N PHE A 840 7.09 -5.03 7.47
CA PHE A 840 8.00 -6.03 6.92
C PHE A 840 7.60 -7.45 7.37
N SER A 841 6.74 -7.58 8.40
CA SER A 841 6.06 -8.79 8.86
C SER A 841 4.56 -8.91 8.46
N ALA A 842 3.98 -8.00 7.68
CA ALA A 842 2.51 -7.83 7.62
C ALA A 842 1.98 -7.49 6.23
N VAL A 843 2.51 -8.22 5.28
CA VAL A 843 1.53 -8.88 4.43
C VAL A 843 0.93 -10.02 5.27
N GLN A 844 -0.16 -9.76 5.99
CA GLN A 844 -0.93 -10.85 6.59
C GLN A 844 -1.34 -11.80 5.46
N LEU A 845 -1.30 -13.10 5.70
CA LEU A 845 -1.93 -14.07 4.80
C LEU A 845 -3.37 -13.63 4.49
N ARG A 846 -4.05 -13.01 5.47
CA ARG A 846 -5.35 -12.34 5.32
C ARG A 846 -5.36 -11.22 4.29
N TYR A 847 -4.35 -10.37 4.12
CA TYR A 847 -4.36 -9.34 3.07
C TYR A 847 -3.92 -9.88 1.70
N ILE A 848 -3.15 -10.97 1.65
CA ILE A 848 -2.97 -11.74 0.41
C ILE A 848 -4.28 -12.44 0.04
N ILE A 849 -4.97 -13.03 1.01
CA ILE A 849 -6.29 -13.67 0.86
C ILE A 849 -7.32 -12.61 0.48
N ASP A 850 -7.47 -11.50 1.20
CA ASP A 850 -8.36 -10.38 0.86
C ASP A 850 -8.02 -9.82 -0.54
N PHE A 851 -6.75 -9.82 -0.95
CA PHE A 851 -6.33 -9.39 -2.29
C PHE A 851 -6.64 -10.46 -3.36
N TYR A 852 -6.44 -11.75 -3.09
CA TYR A 852 -6.82 -12.88 -3.96
C TYR A 852 -8.34 -13.05 -4.05
N GLU A 853 -9.06 -12.83 -2.97
CA GLU A 853 -10.52 -12.88 -2.84
C GLU A 853 -11.14 -11.66 -3.52
N MET A 854 -10.54 -10.47 -3.35
CA MET A 854 -10.88 -9.32 -4.17
C MET A 854 -10.56 -9.58 -5.65
N PHE A 855 -9.46 -10.27 -5.98
CA PHE A 855 -9.16 -10.70 -7.34
C PHE A 855 -10.16 -11.74 -7.85
N GLU A 856 -10.66 -12.67 -7.03
CA GLU A 856 -11.71 -13.64 -7.39
C GLU A 856 -13.05 -12.91 -7.62
N GLU A 857 -13.40 -11.95 -6.76
CA GLU A 857 -14.60 -11.13 -6.92
C GLU A 857 -14.52 -10.25 -8.17
N ILE A 858 -13.35 -9.63 -8.43
CA ILE A 858 -13.09 -8.84 -9.64
C ILE A 858 -13.01 -9.73 -10.88
N ALA A 859 -12.39 -10.91 -10.79
CA ALA A 859 -12.35 -11.89 -11.88
C ALA A 859 -13.74 -12.42 -12.18
N PHE A 860 -14.58 -12.62 -11.17
CA PHE A 860 -16.00 -12.89 -11.38
C PHE A 860 -16.65 -11.74 -12.12
N ASP A 861 -16.61 -10.52 -11.56
CA ASP A 861 -17.33 -9.37 -12.11
C ASP A 861 -16.86 -8.96 -13.52
N GLN A 862 -15.57 -9.11 -13.83
CA GLN A 862 -14.97 -8.65 -15.09
C GLN A 862 -14.77 -9.75 -16.12
N VAL A 863 -14.66 -11.02 -15.71
CA VAL A 863 -14.31 -12.13 -16.59
C VAL A 863 -15.35 -13.25 -16.51
N LEU A 864 -15.49 -13.92 -15.35
CA LEU A 864 -16.21 -15.19 -15.23
C LEU A 864 -17.73 -15.06 -15.22
N ARG A 865 -18.29 -13.88 -14.89
CA ARG A 865 -19.74 -13.62 -14.94
C ARG A 865 -20.34 -13.87 -16.30
N VAL A 866 -19.53 -13.77 -17.36
CA VAL A 866 -19.94 -14.01 -18.74
C VAL A 866 -19.82 -15.50 -19.15
N TYR A 867 -19.00 -16.29 -18.45
CA TYR A 867 -18.66 -17.68 -18.78
C TYR A 867 -19.37 -18.72 -17.91
N ILE A 868 -20.43 -18.34 -17.21
CA ILE A 868 -21.18 -19.25 -16.34
C ILE A 868 -21.82 -20.36 -17.17
N LYS A 869 -21.48 -21.62 -16.85
CA LYS A 869 -22.01 -22.84 -17.49
C LYS A 869 -23.54 -22.79 -17.58
N LYS A 870 -24.13 -23.34 -18.66
CA LYS A 870 -25.59 -23.37 -18.88
C LYS A 870 -26.40 -23.89 -17.68
N GLU A 871 -25.83 -24.84 -16.93
CA GLU A 871 -26.41 -25.45 -15.72
C GLU A 871 -26.53 -24.48 -14.54
N LEU A 872 -25.65 -23.47 -14.47
CA LEU A 872 -25.67 -22.41 -13.47
C LEU A 872 -26.39 -21.15 -13.99
N ALA A 873 -26.66 -21.05 -15.30
CA ALA A 873 -27.31 -19.90 -15.88
C ALA A 873 -28.78 -19.83 -15.44
N GLY A 874 -29.26 -18.63 -15.10
CA GLY A 874 -30.64 -18.47 -14.61
C GLY A 874 -31.70 -19.08 -15.53
N GLU A 875 -31.47 -19.04 -16.85
CA GLU A 875 -32.32 -19.62 -17.91
C GLU A 875 -32.64 -21.11 -17.75
N ALA A 876 -31.85 -21.88 -16.99
CA ALA A 876 -32.12 -23.29 -16.71
C ALA A 876 -33.30 -23.53 -15.75
N PHE A 877 -33.69 -22.51 -14.98
CA PHE A 877 -34.74 -22.61 -13.94
C PHE A 877 -35.98 -21.81 -14.33
N ASN A 878 -37.16 -22.32 -14.01
CA ASN A 878 -38.41 -21.60 -14.28
C ASN A 878 -38.60 -20.41 -13.30
N PRO A 879 -39.36 -19.35 -13.65
CA PRO A 879 -39.47 -18.15 -12.82
C PRO A 879 -40.06 -18.37 -11.42
N GLN A 880 -40.95 -19.37 -11.25
CA GLN A 880 -41.56 -19.69 -9.96
C GLN A 880 -40.56 -20.38 -9.02
N GLU A 881 -39.74 -21.26 -9.58
CA GLU A 881 -38.66 -21.97 -8.91
C GLU A 881 -37.54 -21.00 -8.51
N ARG A 882 -37.11 -20.09 -9.40
CA ARG A 882 -36.15 -19.03 -9.05
C ARG A 882 -36.62 -18.21 -7.86
N LYS A 883 -37.89 -17.79 -7.87
CA LYS A 883 -38.48 -17.01 -6.77
C LYS A 883 -38.52 -17.81 -5.47
N ARG A 884 -38.95 -19.08 -5.53
CA ARG A 884 -38.97 -19.98 -4.37
C ARG A 884 -37.58 -20.11 -3.75
N ILE A 885 -36.55 -20.37 -4.55
CA ILE A 885 -35.17 -20.56 -4.10
C ILE A 885 -34.62 -19.29 -3.45
N ILE A 886 -34.80 -18.12 -4.08
CA ILE A 886 -34.33 -16.84 -3.53
C ILE A 886 -35.03 -16.52 -2.21
N ASP A 887 -36.35 -16.69 -2.13
CA ASP A 887 -37.12 -16.40 -0.91
C ASP A 887 -36.77 -17.38 0.23
N ALA A 888 -36.55 -18.66 -0.08
CA ALA A 888 -36.10 -19.66 0.88
C ALA A 888 -34.69 -19.33 1.40
N PHE A 889 -33.76 -19.01 0.51
CA PHE A 889 -32.40 -18.63 0.88
C PHE A 889 -32.37 -17.38 1.77
N CYS A 890 -33.13 -16.34 1.42
CA CYS A 890 -33.15 -15.10 2.21
C CYS A 890 -33.68 -15.32 3.64
N ARG A 891 -34.79 -16.06 3.79
CA ARG A 891 -35.37 -16.38 5.11
C ARG A 891 -34.46 -17.23 5.98
N ALA A 892 -33.68 -18.12 5.37
CA ALA A 892 -32.73 -18.98 6.05
C ALA A 892 -31.48 -18.22 6.53
N THR A 893 -31.16 -17.07 5.90
CA THR A 893 -29.88 -16.36 6.04
C THR A 893 -30.06 -14.98 6.68
N PHE A 894 -29.72 -13.88 6.00
CA PHE A 894 -29.66 -12.53 6.58
C PHE A 894 -31.03 -11.95 6.98
N GLU A 895 -32.15 -12.54 6.56
CA GLU A 895 -33.51 -12.17 7.04
C GLU A 895 -33.94 -12.99 8.27
N LYS A 896 -33.13 -13.94 8.74
CA LYS A 896 -33.41 -14.76 9.92
C LYS A 896 -33.24 -13.93 11.20
N GLU A 897 -34.24 -13.98 12.08
CA GLU A 897 -34.29 -13.16 13.29
C GLU A 897 -33.12 -13.42 14.27
N LYS A 898 -32.61 -14.66 14.31
CA LYS A 898 -31.51 -15.11 15.18
C LYS A 898 -30.20 -15.39 14.43
N ILE A 899 -29.83 -14.55 13.47
CA ILE A 899 -28.53 -14.62 12.80
C ILE A 899 -27.51 -13.68 13.46
N THR A 900 -26.22 -14.04 13.46
CA THR A 900 -25.13 -13.18 13.95
C THR A 900 -25.13 -11.84 13.21
N GLU A 901 -24.92 -10.72 13.94
CA GLU A 901 -24.83 -9.37 13.37
C GLU A 901 -23.87 -9.25 12.17
N LYS A 902 -22.74 -9.98 12.19
CA LYS A 902 -21.78 -10.02 11.09
C LYS A 902 -22.37 -10.58 9.78
N LEU A 903 -23.43 -11.38 9.83
CA LEU A 903 -24.05 -12.02 8.67
C LEU A 903 -25.37 -11.34 8.26
N LYS A 904 -25.79 -10.25 8.91
CA LYS A 904 -27.01 -9.50 8.53
C LYS A 904 -26.86 -8.67 7.26
N SER A 905 -25.63 -8.39 6.84
CA SER A 905 -25.39 -7.61 5.62
C SER A 905 -25.50 -8.47 4.37
N ILE A 906 -26.41 -8.10 3.46
CA ILE A 906 -26.55 -8.73 2.13
C ILE A 906 -25.25 -8.72 1.32
N ASP A 907 -24.36 -7.74 1.57
CA ASP A 907 -23.10 -7.59 0.83
C ASP A 907 -22.10 -8.70 1.10
N ILE A 908 -22.13 -9.24 2.32
CA ILE A 908 -21.26 -10.34 2.72
C ILE A 908 -21.67 -11.63 2.01
N TRP A 909 -22.98 -11.84 1.82
CA TRP A 909 -23.52 -12.97 1.07
C TRP A 909 -23.24 -12.86 -0.42
N ILE A 910 -23.36 -11.67 -1.01
CA ILE A 910 -23.03 -11.41 -2.43
C ILE A 910 -21.54 -11.68 -2.68
N ALA A 911 -20.65 -11.16 -1.84
CA ALA A 911 -19.19 -11.35 -1.96
C ALA A 911 -18.79 -12.83 -1.84
N MET A 912 -19.37 -13.55 -0.88
CA MET A 912 -19.16 -14.99 -0.71
C MET A 912 -19.63 -15.79 -1.94
N LEU A 913 -20.84 -15.54 -2.45
CA LEU A 913 -21.39 -16.27 -3.60
C LEU A 913 -20.57 -16.05 -4.88
N LYS A 914 -20.00 -14.85 -5.09
CA LYS A 914 -19.09 -14.58 -6.22
C LYS A 914 -17.84 -15.46 -6.16
N ARG A 915 -17.19 -15.51 -5.00
CA ARG A 915 -15.99 -16.34 -4.77
C ARG A 915 -16.29 -17.82 -4.91
N LEU A 916 -17.42 -18.26 -4.36
CA LEU A 916 -17.89 -19.63 -4.50
C LEU A 916 -18.05 -20.00 -5.99
N ILE A 917 -18.66 -19.16 -6.82
CA ILE A 917 -18.82 -19.43 -8.26
C ILE A 917 -17.47 -19.49 -8.97
N VAL A 918 -16.51 -18.61 -8.68
CA VAL A 918 -15.15 -18.70 -9.26
C VAL A 918 -14.49 -20.04 -8.96
N ARG A 919 -14.58 -20.47 -7.70
CA ARG A 919 -13.97 -21.73 -7.24
C ARG A 919 -14.68 -22.97 -7.79
N ILE A 920 -16.00 -22.90 -8.00
CA ILE A 920 -16.77 -23.97 -8.66
C ILE A 920 -16.45 -24.05 -10.15
N LEU A 921 -16.31 -22.90 -10.84
CA LEU A 921 -16.00 -22.89 -12.28
C LEU A 921 -14.60 -23.41 -12.60
N ASN A 922 -13.66 -23.26 -11.66
CA ASN A 922 -12.28 -23.74 -11.78
C ASN A 922 -12.10 -25.22 -11.37
N ALA A 923 -13.11 -25.87 -10.79
CA ALA A 923 -13.01 -27.24 -10.31
C ALA A 923 -14.10 -28.13 -10.95
N ASN A 924 -13.75 -29.33 -11.41
CA ASN A 924 -14.72 -30.30 -11.99
C ASN A 924 -15.59 -30.96 -10.89
N ILE A 925 -16.40 -30.15 -10.21
CA ILE A 925 -17.25 -30.55 -9.09
C ILE A 925 -18.67 -30.82 -9.57
N SER A 926 -19.33 -31.84 -8.99
CA SER A 926 -20.77 -32.09 -9.22
C SER A 926 -21.63 -30.95 -8.69
N LEU A 927 -22.58 -30.47 -9.51
CA LEU A 927 -23.46 -29.34 -9.15
C LEU A 927 -24.71 -29.78 -8.37
N ASP A 928 -24.97 -31.09 -8.26
CA ASP A 928 -26.10 -31.70 -7.55
C ASP A 928 -25.83 -31.91 -6.05
N VAL A 929 -25.05 -31.02 -5.44
CA VAL A 929 -24.64 -31.09 -4.03
C VAL A 929 -25.32 -29.96 -3.25
N PRO A 930 -25.81 -30.18 -2.01
CA PRO A 930 -26.39 -29.13 -1.20
C PRO A 930 -25.44 -27.93 -1.02
N LEU A 931 -25.98 -26.72 -1.23
CA LEU A 931 -25.22 -25.48 -1.11
C LEU A 931 -24.69 -25.27 0.31
N GLN A 932 -25.44 -25.73 1.32
CA GLN A 932 -25.11 -25.63 2.74
C GLN A 932 -23.70 -26.15 3.06
N ILE A 933 -23.28 -27.25 2.43
CA ILE A 933 -21.94 -27.86 2.61
C ILE A 933 -20.82 -26.85 2.28
N TYR A 934 -21.07 -25.96 1.33
CA TYR A 934 -20.11 -24.93 0.95
C TYR A 934 -20.24 -23.68 1.81
N LEU A 935 -21.46 -23.32 2.23
CA LEU A 935 -21.69 -22.17 3.10
C LEU A 935 -21.06 -22.35 4.49
N GLU A 936 -20.87 -23.58 4.96
CA GLU A 936 -20.21 -23.90 6.24
C GLU A 936 -18.68 -23.75 6.21
N ARG A 937 -18.10 -23.50 5.02
CA ARG A 937 -16.65 -23.37 4.89
C ARG A 937 -16.19 -21.95 5.22
N THR A 938 -15.40 -21.82 6.29
CA THR A 938 -14.87 -20.53 6.76
C THR A 938 -13.96 -19.82 5.75
N ASP A 939 -13.37 -20.54 4.78
CA ASP A 939 -12.51 -19.99 3.73
C ASP A 939 -13.24 -19.24 2.60
N LEU A 940 -14.57 -19.15 2.65
CA LEU A 940 -15.40 -18.40 1.69
C LEU A 940 -15.95 -17.09 2.26
N TRP A 941 -15.61 -16.75 3.51
CA TRP A 941 -16.22 -15.64 4.26
C TRP A 941 -15.20 -14.58 4.68
N ASN A 942 -15.59 -13.30 4.52
CA ASN A 942 -14.75 -12.15 4.89
C ASN A 942 -15.04 -11.70 6.33
N ASN A 943 -14.32 -10.68 6.81
CA ASN A 943 -14.58 -9.99 8.08
C ASN A 943 -14.47 -10.85 9.36
N GLY A 944 -13.76 -11.98 9.32
CA GLY A 944 -13.53 -12.82 10.51
C GLY A 944 -14.79 -13.53 11.00
N ILE A 945 -15.58 -14.06 10.05
CA ILE A 945 -16.70 -14.98 10.30
C ILE A 945 -16.13 -16.34 10.69
N ASN A 946 -16.54 -16.88 11.84
CA ASN A 946 -16.07 -18.16 12.39
C ASN A 946 -17.17 -19.23 12.38
N TYR A 947 -16.87 -20.46 12.81
CA TYR A 947 -17.84 -21.56 12.82
C TYR A 947 -19.08 -21.28 13.69
N ASP A 948 -18.94 -20.56 14.81
CA ASP A 948 -20.07 -20.17 15.66
C ASP A 948 -21.00 -19.19 14.94
N ASP A 949 -20.44 -18.29 14.13
CA ASP A 949 -21.21 -17.38 13.28
C ASP A 949 -21.97 -18.16 12.19
N LEU A 950 -21.32 -19.15 11.55
CA LEU A 950 -21.92 -19.98 10.49
C LEU A 950 -23.03 -20.91 11.00
N ALA A 951 -22.95 -21.37 12.25
CA ALA A 951 -23.98 -22.19 12.89
C ALA A 951 -25.33 -21.47 13.09
N THR A 952 -25.40 -20.16 12.81
CA THR A 952 -26.62 -19.37 13.00
C THR A 952 -27.61 -19.44 11.84
N PHE A 953 -27.22 -19.97 10.68
CA PHE A 953 -28.09 -20.18 9.52
C PHE A 953 -28.08 -21.65 9.06
N GLU A 954 -29.14 -22.05 8.36
CA GLU A 954 -29.24 -23.39 7.77
C GLU A 954 -30.14 -23.27 6.54
N VAL A 955 -29.60 -23.59 5.37
CA VAL A 955 -30.29 -23.52 4.08
C VAL A 955 -30.88 -24.90 3.75
N GLU A 956 -32.08 -24.93 3.17
CA GLU A 956 -32.77 -26.17 2.80
C GLU A 956 -31.90 -27.05 1.86
N ASP A 957 -31.86 -28.37 2.12
CA ASP A 957 -31.01 -29.33 1.37
C ASP A 957 -31.35 -29.41 -0.13
N ASP A 958 -32.55 -29.00 -0.53
CA ASP A 958 -32.97 -28.92 -1.94
C ASP A 958 -32.41 -27.67 -2.66
N ILE A 959 -31.75 -26.75 -1.93
CA ILE A 959 -30.97 -25.67 -2.50
C ILE A 959 -29.55 -26.17 -2.78
N LEU A 960 -29.37 -26.65 -4.01
CA LEU A 960 -28.13 -27.21 -4.54
C LEU A 960 -27.15 -26.16 -5.08
N LEU A 961 -25.90 -26.58 -5.32
CA LEU A 961 -24.81 -25.78 -5.85
C LEU A 961 -25.13 -25.17 -7.23
N GLN A 962 -25.92 -25.86 -8.05
CA GLN A 962 -26.42 -25.32 -9.32
C GLN A 962 -27.28 -24.04 -9.17
N HIS A 963 -27.84 -23.79 -7.98
CA HIS A 963 -28.67 -22.60 -7.72
C HIS A 963 -27.85 -21.35 -7.35
N THR A 964 -26.53 -21.47 -7.15
CA THR A 964 -25.67 -20.40 -6.60
C THR A 964 -25.77 -19.08 -7.39
N TYR A 965 -25.80 -19.13 -8.71
CA TYR A 965 -25.90 -17.92 -9.54
C TYR A 965 -27.30 -17.29 -9.57
N VAL A 966 -28.35 -18.12 -9.49
CA VAL A 966 -29.74 -17.64 -9.36
C VAL A 966 -29.90 -16.87 -8.05
N ILE A 967 -29.32 -17.39 -6.97
CA ILE A 967 -29.32 -16.73 -5.65
C ILE A 967 -28.56 -15.41 -5.74
N LEU A 968 -27.32 -15.42 -6.27
CA LEU A 968 -26.49 -14.22 -6.41
C LEU A 968 -27.23 -13.10 -7.15
N THR A 969 -27.80 -13.39 -8.33
CA THR A 969 -28.54 -12.41 -9.13
C THR A 969 -29.80 -11.91 -8.42
N GLY A 970 -30.50 -12.78 -7.69
CA GLY A 970 -31.62 -12.42 -6.82
C GLY A 970 -31.25 -11.41 -5.73
N LEU A 971 -30.13 -11.64 -5.05
CA LEU A 971 -29.63 -10.76 -3.97
C LEU A 971 -29.18 -9.40 -4.51
N GLU A 972 -28.46 -9.37 -5.64
CA GLU A 972 -28.06 -8.12 -6.29
C GLU A 972 -29.26 -7.26 -6.70
N ASN A 973 -30.35 -7.89 -7.17
CA ASN A 973 -31.60 -7.19 -7.51
C ASN A 973 -32.32 -6.67 -6.26
N LYS A 974 -32.38 -7.46 -5.17
CA LYS A 974 -32.90 -6.97 -3.88
C LYS A 974 -32.11 -5.77 -3.36
N LYS A 975 -30.77 -5.80 -3.46
CA LYS A 975 -29.91 -4.65 -3.07
C LYS A 975 -30.20 -3.40 -3.92
N LYS A 976 -30.34 -3.56 -5.25
CA LYS A 976 -30.69 -2.44 -6.15
C LYS A 976 -32.06 -1.84 -5.81
N ALA A 977 -33.06 -2.69 -5.53
CA ALA A 977 -34.39 -2.25 -5.12
C ALA A 977 -34.36 -1.48 -3.78
N ALA A 978 -33.61 -1.96 -2.78
CA ALA A 978 -33.46 -1.31 -1.48
C ALA A 978 -32.79 0.08 -1.58
N ASN A 979 -31.76 0.21 -2.43
CA ASN A 979 -31.06 1.47 -2.67
C ASN A 979 -31.89 2.48 -3.48
N GLN A 980 -32.77 2.02 -4.37
CA GLN A 980 -33.69 2.88 -5.12
C GLN A 980 -34.80 3.46 -4.23
N SER A 981 -35.19 2.80 -3.15
CA SER A 981 -36.15 3.33 -2.16
C SER A 981 -35.59 4.44 -1.24
N GLN A 982 -34.29 4.78 -1.31
CA GLN A 982 -33.66 5.83 -0.50
C GLN A 982 -33.26 7.10 -1.28
N GLN A 983 -33.57 7.19 -2.58
CA GLN A 983 -33.42 8.43 -3.37
C GLN A 983 -34.60 8.59 -4.35
N PRO A 984 -35.56 9.50 -4.10
CA PRO A 984 -36.56 9.82 -5.11
C PRO A 984 -35.93 10.78 -6.13
N GLY A 985 -35.66 10.25 -7.32
CA GLY A 985 -35.54 11.07 -8.54
C GLY A 985 -34.19 11.03 -9.24
N ILE A 986 -33.82 9.89 -9.83
CA ILE A 986 -33.13 9.82 -11.13
C ILE A 986 -33.57 8.53 -11.82
N GLU A 987 -34.48 8.63 -12.79
CA GLU A 987 -34.80 7.53 -13.71
C GLU A 987 -33.83 7.51 -14.90
N GLN A 988 -33.21 6.33 -15.08
CA GLN A 988 -32.79 5.65 -16.31
C GLN A 988 -31.65 6.21 -17.19
N ASN A 989 -30.53 5.47 -17.17
CA ASN A 989 -30.08 4.71 -18.36
C ASN A 989 -29.12 3.57 -17.94
N VAL A 990 -29.70 2.41 -17.64
CA VAL A 990 -28.95 1.15 -17.44
C VAL A 990 -29.10 0.35 -18.73
N GLN A 991 -28.04 0.29 -19.54
CA GLN A 991 -27.96 -0.66 -20.66
C GLN A 991 -28.03 -2.09 -20.09
N THR A 992 -28.96 -2.87 -20.63
CA THR A 992 -29.34 -4.21 -20.18
C THR A 992 -28.22 -5.23 -20.34
N VAL A 993 -28.07 -6.07 -19.31
CA VAL A 993 -27.12 -7.19 -19.18
C VAL A 993 -27.14 -8.16 -20.39
N GLU A 994 -28.25 -8.26 -21.13
CA GLU A 994 -28.35 -8.97 -22.41
C GLU A 994 -27.37 -8.47 -23.49
N GLY A 995 -27.12 -7.16 -23.56
CA GLY A 995 -26.27 -6.55 -24.59
C GLY A 995 -24.78 -6.82 -24.38
N GLN A 996 -24.35 -6.90 -23.12
CA GLN A 996 -22.97 -7.29 -22.77
C GLN A 996 -22.74 -8.80 -22.95
N ARG A 997 -23.78 -9.63 -22.77
CA ARG A 997 -23.75 -11.08 -23.01
C ARG A 997 -23.62 -11.44 -24.49
N GLN A 998 -24.25 -10.67 -25.38
CA GLN A 998 -24.11 -10.85 -26.83
C GLN A 998 -22.70 -10.49 -27.32
N ILE A 999 -22.10 -9.41 -26.83
CA ILE A 999 -20.75 -8.98 -27.25
C ILE A 999 -19.67 -9.99 -26.84
N ALA A 1000 -19.74 -10.53 -25.62
CA ALA A 1000 -18.75 -11.50 -25.15
C ALA A 1000 -18.91 -12.91 -25.73
N ASN A 1001 -20.13 -13.36 -26.04
CA ASN A 1001 -20.35 -14.62 -26.76
C ASN A 1001 -19.86 -14.54 -28.22
N THR A 1002 -19.91 -13.37 -28.84
CA THR A 1002 -19.37 -13.15 -30.19
C THR A 1002 -17.84 -13.28 -30.17
N TRP A 1003 -17.20 -12.70 -29.15
CA TRP A 1003 -15.75 -12.74 -28.95
C TRP A 1003 -15.20 -14.16 -28.74
N TYR A 1004 -15.84 -14.98 -27.90
CA TYR A 1004 -15.37 -16.36 -27.62
C TYR A 1004 -15.58 -17.34 -28.78
N THR A 1005 -16.65 -17.14 -29.57
CA THR A 1005 -16.93 -17.98 -30.75
C THR A 1005 -15.97 -17.66 -31.90
N GLN A 1006 -15.43 -16.43 -31.95
CA GLN A 1006 -14.40 -16.02 -32.92
C GLN A 1006 -13.00 -16.50 -32.50
N THR A 1007 -12.61 -16.39 -31.22
CA THR A 1007 -11.29 -16.87 -30.75
C THR A 1007 -11.15 -18.40 -30.75
N ALA A 1008 -12.22 -19.15 -30.47
CA ALA A 1008 -12.24 -20.61 -30.57
C ALA A 1008 -12.21 -21.11 -32.03
N LYS A 1009 -12.73 -20.33 -32.98
CA LYS A 1009 -12.60 -20.63 -34.42
C LYS A 1009 -11.21 -20.31 -34.96
N ALA A 1010 -10.55 -19.26 -34.47
CA ALA A 1010 -9.19 -18.88 -34.84
C ALA A 1010 -8.11 -19.88 -34.34
N THR A 1011 -8.33 -20.51 -33.18
CA THR A 1011 -7.44 -21.56 -32.65
C THR A 1011 -7.72 -22.96 -33.21
N ALA A 1012 -8.92 -23.22 -33.74
CA ALA A 1012 -9.24 -24.46 -34.43
C ALA A 1012 -8.78 -24.45 -35.90
N SER A 1013 -8.80 -23.31 -36.60
CA SER A 1013 -8.41 -23.23 -38.02
C SER A 1013 -6.90 -23.29 -38.26
N THR A 1014 -6.07 -23.01 -37.26
CA THR A 1014 -4.60 -23.08 -37.34
C THR A 1014 -4.02 -24.48 -37.10
N LYS A 1015 -4.83 -25.45 -36.65
CA LYS A 1015 -4.41 -26.85 -36.47
C LYS A 1015 -4.76 -27.80 -37.62
N ASP A 1016 -5.52 -27.37 -38.63
CA ASP A 1016 -6.05 -28.27 -39.67
C ASP A 1016 -5.46 -28.09 -41.10
N ILE A 1017 -4.39 -27.29 -41.28
CA ILE A 1017 -3.77 -27.08 -42.61
C ILE A 1017 -2.37 -27.74 -42.77
N SER A 1018 -1.75 -28.29 -41.73
CA SER A 1018 -0.43 -28.97 -41.85
C SER A 1018 -0.47 -30.51 -41.89
N GLY A 1019 -1.64 -31.13 -42.00
CA GLY A 1019 -1.79 -32.59 -41.78
C GLY A 1019 -2.59 -33.38 -42.80
N LYS A 1020 -2.55 -33.08 -44.12
CA LYS A 1020 -3.16 -33.96 -45.13
C LYS A 1020 -2.65 -33.70 -46.57
N LYS A 1021 -1.47 -34.24 -46.92
CA LYS A 1021 -1.09 -34.61 -48.30
C LYS A 1021 0.26 -35.37 -48.34
N ALA A 1022 0.25 -36.63 -47.91
CA ALA A 1022 1.30 -37.60 -48.29
C ALA A 1022 0.84 -39.05 -48.01
N SER A 1023 -0.03 -39.59 -48.86
CA SER A 1023 -0.04 -41.01 -49.26
C SER A 1023 -1.16 -41.25 -50.27
N GLU A 1024 -0.89 -42.18 -51.19
CA GLU A 1024 -1.79 -42.70 -52.25
C GLU A 1024 -1.86 -41.91 -53.56
N LYS A 1025 -0.92 -42.21 -54.47
CA LYS A 1025 -1.22 -42.83 -55.77
C LYS A 1025 0.06 -43.28 -56.49
N LYS A 1026 0.27 -44.60 -56.54
CA LYS A 1026 0.97 -45.29 -57.64
C LYS A 1026 -0.10 -45.97 -58.51
N ASP A 1027 0.24 -46.08 -59.79
CA ASP A 1027 -0.39 -46.87 -60.86
C ASP A 1027 -1.51 -46.20 -61.68
N HIS A 1028 -1.16 -45.57 -62.81
CA HIS A 1028 -1.18 -46.22 -64.14
C HIS A 1028 -0.75 -45.25 -65.28
N SER A 1029 -0.03 -45.84 -66.24
CA SER A 1029 0.58 -45.34 -67.50
C SER A 1029 1.85 -44.50 -67.40
#